data_AF-A0A9W4NXL7-F1
#
_entry.id   AF-A0A9W4NXL7-F1
#
_cell.length_a   1.000
_cell.length_b   1.000
_cell.length_c   1.000
_cell.angle_alpha   90.00
_cell.angle_beta   90.00
_cell.angle_gamma   90.00
#
_symmetry.space_group_name_H-M   'P 1'
#
loop_
_entity.id
_entity.type
_entity.pdbx_description
1 polymer ?
#
loop_
_entity_poly.entity_id
_entity_poly.type
_entity_poly.pdbx_seq_one_letter_code
_entity_poly.pdbx_strand_id
1 'polypeptide(L)'
;MRETEEMADPLHDGYKDEGRDSDELSLDLEVGDIPLLPQGMAQPELIHDPSFSCTPSGFCNWLRGPQPPHVYHIYPWFPRLQAAPARLIDQKFPRKSSKIALLAGGLIVWIFVFFLSLKASVAGQEVPGYGQPVKLSCHHRLWNNATNCGLNGDLCRPFEDQSFAFRCPSGCAAAILLEPYVVGDQEHNYRPLVIGGKPSGQDDHLSGTYRGDSSICASALHAGLVDDATGGCGILHRTGEQKEFLPAKQNGIESIEFRSSFPMSFRLAKEPPSSGSGEAKPIKCSDSRWALFAFTLVWTTILSLVVTSAPAFYSSIYFIVWFQVAMASDPPSMGSIYDLVSIALGRFLPGAFVGFVLYYFCVRHTLKNLDAHWDKTVLWLGGCWVGALNTDTFDRIPISRLTPHDIQQQPGALTALIIVVGTLLAIAFGQAHCYRREGRFFPTISIYGVLVAVVLILVAVPHMNLRIHHYILSLLFLPGTTLQTRPSLLYSGILIGLFVNGIARWGFDSILQTPGALLDGAKLGTIPPKIYPPSLTDNNNLVFSFPDVAPHADGLSVLVNDVERFQAFRPKGDKPLPDFTWTRTNPNELEYFRFGYVHSKALGGLWYEDFSPPATWNADGNFVFPDPDTSGPVQPEADST
;
A
#
# COMPACT_ATOMS: atom_id res chain seq x y z
N MET A 1 -34.85 16.00 79.71
CA MET A 1 -35.16 15.08 80.81
C MET A 1 -33.81 14.56 81.32
N ARG A 2 -33.61 14.63 82.63
CA ARG A 2 -32.36 14.49 83.38
C ARG A 2 -31.73 13.08 83.32
N GLU A 3 -30.41 13.08 83.57
CA GLU A 3 -29.61 12.09 84.33
C GLU A 3 -29.52 10.67 83.75
N THR A 4 -28.33 10.10 83.51
CA THR A 4 -27.36 9.56 84.50
C THR A 4 -26.16 9.01 83.67
N GLU A 5 -24.88 9.21 83.96
CA GLU A 5 -24.01 8.85 85.11
C GLU A 5 -23.16 7.57 84.82
N GLU A 6 -21.85 7.72 85.07
CA GLU A 6 -20.84 6.72 85.47
C GLU A 6 -20.16 5.71 84.50
N MET A 7 -18.84 5.90 84.28
CA MET A 7 -17.71 5.20 84.97
C MET A 7 -16.56 4.65 84.07
N ALA A 8 -15.34 5.12 84.38
CA ALA A 8 -13.99 4.49 84.38
C ALA A 8 -13.24 4.03 83.09
N ASP A 9 -12.29 4.88 82.65
CA ASP A 9 -10.81 4.76 82.37
C ASP A 9 -10.10 3.37 82.26
N PRO A 10 -8.83 3.29 81.75
CA PRO A 10 -8.18 3.81 80.52
C PRO A 10 -7.48 2.69 79.69
N LEU A 11 -7.14 2.92 78.41
CA LEU A 11 -5.89 2.40 77.77
C LEU A 11 -5.70 2.86 76.31
N HIS A 12 -4.48 3.38 76.07
CA HIS A 12 -3.70 3.42 74.83
C HIS A 12 -4.12 4.26 73.60
N ASP A 13 -3.22 5.23 73.33
CA ASP A 13 -2.70 5.73 72.06
C ASP A 13 -3.63 6.29 70.98
N GLY A 14 -3.69 7.63 70.94
CA GLY A 14 -2.99 8.36 69.88
C GLY A 14 -3.54 8.25 68.46
N TYR A 15 -4.81 8.60 68.24
CA TYR A 15 -5.36 8.84 66.91
C TYR A 15 -5.06 10.27 66.44
N LYS A 16 -4.49 10.45 65.24
CA LYS A 16 -4.74 11.62 64.40
C LYS A 16 -4.53 11.36 62.91
N ASP A 17 -5.68 11.31 62.23
CA ASP A 17 -5.98 11.73 60.85
C ASP A 17 -5.26 11.06 59.67
N GLU A 18 -5.94 10.07 59.10
CA GLU A 18 -5.74 9.65 57.71
C GLU A 18 -6.39 10.66 56.76
N GLY A 19 -5.54 11.32 55.98
CA GLY A 19 -5.93 12.15 54.86
C GLY A 19 -5.09 11.82 53.63
N ARG A 20 -5.67 10.97 52.77
CA ARG A 20 -5.61 11.04 51.31
C ARG A 20 -4.38 10.44 50.60
N ASP A 21 -4.60 9.25 50.05
CA ASP A 21 -3.82 8.60 49.00
C ASP A 21 -3.57 9.52 47.78
N SER A 22 -2.31 9.59 47.37
CA SER A 22 -1.87 9.75 45.98
C SER A 22 -0.40 9.33 45.92
N ASP A 23 -0.14 8.09 45.48
CA ASP A 23 1.20 7.55 45.26
C ASP A 23 1.98 8.38 44.21
N GLU A 24 2.96 9.16 44.69
CA GLU A 24 4.11 9.58 43.88
C GLU A 24 5.17 8.48 43.94
N LEU A 25 5.38 7.79 42.81
CA LEU A 25 6.52 6.88 42.63
C LEU A 25 7.78 7.71 42.31
N SER A 26 8.45 8.22 43.34
CA SER A 26 9.82 8.74 43.24
C SER A 26 10.81 7.57 43.16
N LEU A 27 11.67 7.56 42.13
CA LEU A 27 12.82 6.67 42.08
C LEU A 27 14.10 7.52 42.06
N ASP A 28 14.89 7.29 43.10
CA ASP A 28 16.04 8.04 43.54
C ASP A 28 17.15 8.14 42.49
N LEU A 29 17.62 9.38 42.30
CA LEU A 29 18.88 9.72 41.64
C LEU A 29 19.93 9.87 42.74
N GLU A 30 20.80 8.87 42.89
CA GLU A 30 22.03 9.04 43.66
C GLU A 30 22.93 10.06 42.97
N VAL A 31 23.07 11.22 43.59
CA VAL A 31 24.07 12.24 43.28
C VAL A 31 25.36 11.81 43.95
N GLY A 32 26.26 11.20 43.17
CA GLY A 32 27.64 10.92 43.58
C GLY A 32 28.52 12.17 43.48
N ASP A 33 29.40 12.30 44.46
CA ASP A 33 30.21 13.46 44.83
C ASP A 33 31.10 14.07 43.73
N ILE A 34 31.34 15.38 43.85
CA ILE A 34 32.31 16.17 43.09
C ILE A 34 33.70 16.03 43.74
N PRO A 35 34.76 15.58 43.04
CA PRO A 35 36.13 15.80 43.49
C PRO A 35 36.70 17.10 42.90
N LEU A 36 37.22 17.94 43.79
CA LEU A 36 38.00 19.15 43.52
C LEU A 36 39.39 18.80 42.95
N LEU A 37 39.63 19.11 41.65
CA LEU A 37 40.90 19.53 40.98
C LEU A 37 42.18 18.64 41.08
N PRO A 38 43.18 18.80 40.17
CA PRO A 38 43.65 17.71 39.32
C PRO A 38 45.09 17.27 39.62
N GLN A 39 45.39 15.98 39.47
CA GLN A 39 46.74 15.50 39.15
C GLN A 39 46.70 14.03 38.73
N GLY A 40 47.14 13.77 37.49
CA GLY A 40 47.28 12.44 36.92
C GLY A 40 47.07 12.51 35.43
N MET A 41 48.16 12.62 34.66
CA MET A 41 48.13 12.30 33.24
C MET A 41 47.62 10.85 33.11
N ALA A 42 46.34 10.68 32.77
CA ALA A 42 45.80 9.39 32.42
C ALA A 42 46.60 8.84 31.23
N GLN A 43 47.25 7.69 31.43
CA GLN A 43 47.82 6.93 30.33
C GLN A 43 46.72 6.68 29.30
N PRO A 44 46.98 6.76 27.99
CA PRO A 44 45.99 6.39 27.00
C PRO A 44 45.61 4.92 27.23
N GLU A 45 44.34 4.64 27.55
CA GLU A 45 43.83 3.27 27.60
C GLU A 45 44.17 2.58 26.28
N LEU A 46 44.97 1.51 26.37
CA LEU A 46 45.44 0.79 25.20
C LEU A 46 44.23 0.07 24.57
N ILE A 47 43.75 0.58 23.44
CA ILE A 47 42.63 -0.04 22.71
C ILE A 47 43.11 -1.38 22.17
N HIS A 48 42.55 -2.47 22.69
CA HIS A 48 42.80 -3.81 22.16
C HIS A 48 41.67 -4.19 21.20
N ASP A 49 41.94 -4.14 19.90
CA ASP A 49 41.07 -4.75 18.89
C ASP A 49 41.59 -6.17 18.57
N PRO A 50 40.80 -7.23 18.82
CA PRO A 50 41.21 -8.59 18.48
C PRO A 50 41.40 -8.73 16.97
N SER A 51 42.58 -9.22 16.55
CA SER A 51 42.87 -9.49 15.13
C SER A 51 41.96 -10.59 14.59
N PHE A 52 41.61 -10.50 13.30
CA PHE A 52 40.86 -11.57 12.63
C PHE A 52 41.66 -12.87 12.66
N SER A 53 41.02 -13.97 13.04
CA SER A 53 41.57 -15.31 13.05
C SER A 53 40.55 -16.29 12.47
N CYS A 54 41.03 -17.24 11.65
CA CYS A 54 40.18 -18.27 11.04
C CYS A 54 39.80 -19.40 12.00
N THR A 55 40.31 -19.41 13.25
CA THR A 55 39.85 -20.39 14.25
C THR A 55 38.48 -20.00 14.78
N PRO A 56 37.57 -20.95 15.09
CA PRO A 56 36.23 -20.61 15.60
C PRO A 56 36.27 -19.71 16.84
N SER A 57 37.19 -19.98 17.77
CA SER A 57 37.39 -19.17 18.98
C SER A 57 37.95 -17.78 18.65
N GLY A 58 38.91 -17.70 17.71
CA GLY A 58 39.49 -16.44 17.25
C GLY A 58 38.48 -15.58 16.49
N PHE A 59 37.63 -16.18 15.67
CA PHE A 59 36.55 -15.51 14.95
C PHE A 59 35.46 -15.02 15.91
N CYS A 60 35.05 -15.81 16.90
CA CYS A 60 34.13 -15.37 17.94
C CYS A 60 34.71 -14.23 18.78
N ASN A 61 35.99 -14.31 19.16
CA ASN A 61 36.68 -13.24 19.87
C ASN A 61 36.80 -11.98 19.02
N TRP A 62 37.08 -12.13 17.72
CA TRP A 62 36.98 -11.05 16.75
C TRP A 62 35.56 -10.45 16.88
N LEU A 63 34.49 -11.19 16.58
CA LEU A 63 33.10 -10.69 16.57
C LEU A 63 32.65 -9.94 17.84
N ARG A 64 33.22 -10.24 19.01
CA ARG A 64 32.98 -9.49 20.26
C ARG A 64 33.40 -8.03 20.19
N GLY A 65 34.34 -7.68 19.31
CA GLY A 65 34.79 -6.32 19.11
C GLY A 65 35.95 -5.89 20.02
N PRO A 66 36.34 -4.61 19.92
CA PRO A 66 37.43 -4.05 20.70
C PRO A 66 37.06 -3.88 22.18
N GLN A 67 38.08 -3.87 23.03
CA GLN A 67 37.99 -3.48 24.44
C GLN A 67 38.89 -2.25 24.71
N PRO A 68 38.35 -1.13 25.21
CA PRO A 68 36.92 -0.86 25.46
C PRO A 68 36.09 -0.73 24.15
N PRO A 69 34.76 -0.93 24.20
CA PRO A 69 33.89 -0.79 23.04
C PRO A 69 33.90 0.63 22.48
N HIS A 70 33.85 0.77 21.15
CA HIS A 70 33.76 2.07 20.50
C HIS A 70 32.32 2.56 20.44
N VAL A 71 31.98 3.56 21.26
CA VAL A 71 30.65 4.19 21.24
C VAL A 71 30.58 5.20 20.10
N TYR A 72 29.66 5.00 19.15
CA TYR A 72 29.45 5.99 18.09
C TYR A 72 28.73 7.22 18.62
N HIS A 73 29.16 8.40 18.17
CA HIS A 73 28.50 9.66 18.44
C HIS A 73 28.64 10.58 17.21
N ILE A 74 27.54 11.24 16.81
CA ILE A 74 27.56 12.18 15.68
C ILE A 74 27.90 13.56 16.22
N TYR A 75 29.03 14.10 15.78
CA TYR A 75 29.41 15.47 16.10
C TYR A 75 28.87 16.46 15.04
N PRO A 76 28.25 17.58 15.48
CA PRO A 76 27.70 18.59 14.59
C PRO A 76 28.79 19.26 13.74
N TRP A 77 28.48 19.48 12.46
CA TRP A 77 29.23 20.42 11.63
C TRP A 77 28.87 21.86 12.01
N PHE A 78 29.85 22.69 12.32
CA PHE A 78 29.62 24.07 12.79
C PHE A 78 28.69 24.15 14.03
N PRO A 79 29.12 23.62 15.20
CA PRO A 79 28.27 23.47 16.39
C PRO A 79 27.56 24.77 16.83
N ARG A 80 28.24 25.91 16.68
CA ARG A 80 27.69 27.23 17.05
C ARG A 80 26.49 27.64 16.20
N LEU A 81 26.52 27.35 14.90
CA LEU A 81 25.43 27.69 13.98
C LEU A 81 24.25 26.75 14.19
N GLN A 82 24.49 25.45 14.35
CA GLN A 82 23.43 24.47 14.59
C GLN A 82 22.70 24.69 15.92
N ALA A 83 23.40 25.14 16.96
CA ALA A 83 22.80 25.41 18.26
C ALA A 83 22.03 26.75 18.32
N ALA A 84 22.18 27.65 17.34
CA ALA A 84 21.60 28.99 17.40
C ALA A 84 20.06 29.00 17.46
N PRO A 85 19.31 28.21 16.65
CA PRO A 85 17.85 28.16 16.75
C PRO A 85 17.36 27.64 18.11
N ALA A 86 17.98 26.58 18.62
CA ALA A 86 17.66 26.03 19.94
C ALA A 86 17.92 27.06 21.05
N ARG A 87 19.06 27.75 21.03
CA ARG A 87 19.40 28.80 21.99
C ARG A 87 18.41 29.96 21.98
N LEU A 88 17.93 30.37 20.81
CA LEU A 88 16.91 31.41 20.68
C LEU A 88 15.62 31.02 21.42
N ILE A 89 15.19 29.77 21.26
CA ILE A 89 14.01 29.24 21.96
C ILE A 89 14.26 29.15 23.46
N ASP A 90 15.43 28.67 23.87
CA ASP A 90 15.80 28.56 25.29
C ASP A 90 15.85 29.94 25.97
N GLN A 91 16.31 30.97 25.26
CA GLN A 91 16.32 32.36 25.74
C GLN A 91 14.93 32.97 25.85
N LYS A 92 14.06 32.77 24.84
CA LYS A 92 12.71 33.36 24.82
C LYS A 92 11.71 32.58 25.68
N PHE A 93 11.89 31.26 25.82
CA PHE A 93 10.98 30.34 26.51
C PHE A 93 11.77 29.44 27.47
N PRO A 94 12.26 29.97 28.60
CA PRO A 94 13.15 29.22 29.49
C PRO A 94 12.44 28.06 30.23
N ARG A 95 11.14 28.21 30.52
CA ARG A 95 10.36 27.21 31.26
C ARG A 95 9.96 26.03 30.35
N LYS A 96 10.06 24.81 30.87
CA LYS A 96 9.61 23.58 30.17
C LYS A 96 8.14 23.67 29.75
N SER A 97 7.27 24.19 30.61
CA SER A 97 5.84 24.39 30.29
C SER A 97 5.62 25.34 29.11
N SER A 98 6.41 26.42 29.02
CA SER A 98 6.34 27.37 27.89
C SER A 98 6.79 26.73 26.58
N LYS A 99 7.81 25.87 26.60
CA LYS A 99 8.24 25.11 25.41
C LYS A 99 7.19 24.09 24.96
N ILE A 100 6.57 23.39 25.91
CA ILE A 100 5.46 22.47 25.65
C ILE A 100 4.27 23.22 25.04
N ALA A 101 3.89 24.37 25.62
CA ALA A 101 2.81 25.20 25.11
C ALA A 101 3.11 25.74 23.70
N LEU A 102 4.36 26.15 23.43
CA LEU A 102 4.79 26.60 22.10
C LEU A 102 4.68 25.46 21.08
N LEU A 103 5.15 24.27 21.42
CA LEU A 103 5.06 23.10 20.54
C LEU A 103 3.59 22.71 20.28
N ALA A 104 2.77 22.64 21.33
CA ALA A 104 1.34 22.34 21.20
C ALA A 104 0.61 23.40 20.35
N GLY A 105 0.87 24.69 20.58
CA GLY A 105 0.34 25.77 19.77
C GLY A 105 0.78 25.66 18.30
N GLY A 106 2.05 25.32 18.05
CA GLY A 106 2.55 25.07 16.70
C GLY A 106 1.87 23.89 16.01
N LEU A 107 1.63 22.79 16.73
CA LEU A 107 0.88 21.64 16.20
C LEU A 107 -0.58 22.02 15.88
N ILE A 108 -1.24 22.79 16.74
CA ILE A 108 -2.60 23.28 16.49
C ILE A 108 -2.65 24.18 15.25
N VAL A 109 -1.68 25.08 15.08
CA VAL A 109 -1.57 25.92 13.88
C VAL A 109 -1.39 25.07 12.63
N TRP A 110 -0.50 24.08 12.67
CA TRP A 110 -0.32 23.16 11.54
C TRP A 110 -1.60 22.39 11.23
N ILE A 111 -2.27 21.82 12.23
CA ILE A 111 -3.56 21.13 12.07
C ILE A 111 -4.57 22.05 11.41
N PHE A 112 -4.75 23.27 11.93
CA PHE A 112 -5.73 24.22 11.39
C PHE A 112 -5.44 24.58 9.94
N VAL A 113 -4.20 24.95 9.61
CA VAL A 113 -3.81 25.30 8.23
C VAL A 113 -3.93 24.09 7.30
N PHE A 114 -3.50 22.91 7.74
CA PHE A 114 -3.57 21.67 6.98
C PHE A 114 -5.02 21.30 6.66
N PHE A 115 -5.90 21.24 7.66
CA PHE A 115 -7.31 20.90 7.48
C PHE A 115 -8.08 21.94 6.67
N LEU A 116 -7.84 23.24 6.88
CA LEU A 116 -8.46 24.28 6.07
C LEU A 116 -8.02 24.19 4.60
N SER A 117 -6.73 23.98 4.37
CA SER A 117 -6.18 23.85 3.01
C SER A 117 -6.69 22.59 2.33
N LEU A 118 -6.81 21.47 3.05
CA LEU A 118 -7.40 20.24 2.54
C LEU A 118 -8.88 20.44 2.19
N LYS A 119 -9.67 21.06 3.09
CA LYS A 119 -11.08 21.38 2.83
C LYS A 119 -11.24 22.33 1.64
N ALA A 120 -10.40 23.36 1.54
CA ALA A 120 -10.41 24.29 0.41
C ALA A 120 -10.02 23.61 -0.90
N SER A 121 -9.05 22.69 -0.87
CA SER A 121 -8.68 21.88 -2.03
C SER A 121 -9.83 20.98 -2.48
N VAL A 122 -10.56 20.38 -1.55
CA VAL A 122 -11.69 19.50 -1.87
C VAL A 122 -12.87 20.33 -2.42
N ALA A 123 -13.17 21.47 -1.80
CA ALA A 123 -14.22 22.38 -2.27
C ALA A 123 -13.90 22.99 -3.64
N GLY A 124 -12.64 23.32 -3.90
CA GLY A 124 -12.19 23.87 -5.19
C GLY A 124 -12.18 22.86 -6.34
N GLN A 125 -12.49 21.58 -6.08
CA GLN A 125 -12.50 20.51 -7.08
C GLN A 125 -13.91 20.11 -7.53
N GLU A 126 -14.98 20.72 -7.02
CA GLU A 126 -16.35 20.37 -7.40
C GLU A 126 -16.62 20.68 -8.88
N VAL A 127 -17.06 19.67 -9.63
CA VAL A 127 -17.40 19.77 -11.04
C VAL A 127 -18.91 20.05 -11.15
N PRO A 128 -19.33 21.16 -11.79
CA PRO A 128 -20.74 21.50 -11.93
C PRO A 128 -21.54 20.34 -12.54
N GLY A 129 -22.61 19.92 -11.86
CA GLY A 129 -23.48 18.82 -12.31
C GLY A 129 -22.97 17.39 -12.00
N TYR A 130 -21.71 17.22 -11.58
CA TYR A 130 -21.11 15.91 -11.30
C TYR A 130 -20.55 15.77 -9.87
N GLY A 131 -20.53 16.85 -9.10
CA GLY A 131 -20.07 16.84 -7.71
C GLY A 131 -18.55 16.74 -7.59
N GLN A 132 -18.06 16.22 -6.47
CA GLN A 132 -16.63 16.10 -6.20
C GLN A 132 -16.02 14.91 -6.97
N PRO A 133 -14.86 15.10 -7.65
CA PRO A 133 -14.18 14.02 -8.33
C PRO A 133 -13.80 12.88 -7.39
N VAL A 134 -14.24 11.66 -7.73
CA VAL A 134 -13.87 10.45 -7.00
C VAL A 134 -12.39 10.16 -7.25
N LYS A 135 -11.60 10.04 -6.17
CA LYS A 135 -10.18 9.67 -6.28
C LYS A 135 -10.03 8.19 -6.62
N LEU A 136 -9.48 7.92 -7.80
CA LEU A 136 -9.23 6.57 -8.28
C LEU A 136 -7.80 6.12 -7.99
N SER A 137 -7.59 4.81 -7.92
CA SER A 137 -6.26 4.21 -8.10
C SER A 137 -6.01 3.96 -9.60
N CYS A 138 -4.76 3.75 -10.00
CA CYS A 138 -4.45 3.45 -11.40
C CYS A 138 -5.04 2.12 -11.91
N HIS A 139 -5.49 1.24 -11.01
CA HIS A 139 -6.10 -0.06 -11.35
C HIS A 139 -7.62 -0.07 -11.20
N HIS A 140 -8.25 1.06 -10.89
CA HIS A 140 -9.70 1.13 -10.65
C HIS A 140 -10.49 0.89 -11.95
N ARG A 141 -11.51 0.03 -11.87
CA ARG A 141 -12.38 -0.41 -12.98
C ARG A 141 -13.84 -0.29 -12.54
N LEU A 142 -14.78 -0.17 -13.49
CA LEU A 142 -16.22 -0.26 -13.17
C LEU A 142 -16.66 -1.73 -13.05
N TRP A 143 -16.02 -2.61 -13.81
CA TRP A 143 -16.20 -4.05 -13.79
C TRP A 143 -14.93 -4.72 -13.27
N ASN A 144 -14.94 -5.18 -12.02
CA ASN A 144 -13.74 -5.74 -11.39
C ASN A 144 -13.34 -7.07 -12.03
N ASN A 145 -14.26 -8.04 -12.05
CA ASN A 145 -14.15 -9.31 -12.76
C ASN A 145 -15.55 -9.94 -12.91
N ALA A 146 -15.64 -10.99 -13.74
CA ALA A 146 -16.90 -11.64 -14.04
C ALA A 146 -17.62 -12.21 -12.81
N THR A 147 -16.88 -12.77 -11.85
CA THR A 147 -17.45 -13.46 -10.67
C THR A 147 -17.91 -12.49 -9.57
N ASN A 148 -17.23 -11.36 -9.38
CA ASN A 148 -17.61 -10.33 -8.41
C ASN A 148 -18.78 -9.49 -8.89
N CYS A 149 -18.99 -9.38 -10.21
CA CYS A 149 -20.17 -8.74 -10.77
C CYS A 149 -21.43 -9.63 -10.68
N GLY A 150 -21.26 -10.91 -10.32
CA GLY A 150 -22.34 -11.87 -10.12
C GLY A 150 -23.08 -12.24 -11.41
N LEU A 151 -24.11 -13.07 -11.24
CA LEU A 151 -24.94 -13.53 -12.35
C LEU A 151 -25.51 -12.33 -13.13
N ASN A 152 -25.35 -12.37 -14.45
CA ASN A 152 -25.70 -11.32 -15.39
C ASN A 152 -25.03 -9.95 -15.18
N GLY A 153 -24.06 -9.85 -14.27
CA GLY A 153 -23.43 -8.58 -13.89
C GLY A 153 -24.24 -7.74 -12.92
N ASP A 154 -25.27 -8.32 -12.27
CA ASP A 154 -26.23 -7.57 -11.47
C ASP A 154 -25.60 -6.78 -10.31
N LEU A 155 -24.46 -7.22 -9.77
CA LEU A 155 -23.74 -6.53 -8.69
C LEU A 155 -22.87 -5.35 -9.18
N CYS A 156 -22.68 -5.21 -10.50
CA CYS A 156 -21.91 -4.11 -11.10
C CYS A 156 -22.79 -3.01 -11.70
N ARG A 157 -24.12 -3.10 -11.53
CA ARG A 157 -25.06 -2.04 -11.95
C ARG A 157 -24.76 -0.69 -11.28
N PRO A 158 -25.18 0.44 -11.88
CA PRO A 158 -25.90 0.56 -13.16
C PRO A 158 -24.99 0.40 -14.39
N PHE A 159 -25.52 -0.08 -15.52
CA PHE A 159 -24.71 -0.24 -16.74
C PHE A 159 -24.66 1.02 -17.61
N GLU A 160 -25.64 1.91 -17.46
CA GLU A 160 -25.81 3.15 -18.23
C GLU A 160 -26.38 4.26 -17.33
N ASP A 161 -26.61 5.45 -17.91
CA ASP A 161 -27.29 6.60 -17.30
C ASP A 161 -26.71 7.12 -15.97
N GLN A 162 -25.47 6.75 -15.67
CA GLN A 162 -24.72 7.29 -14.54
C GLN A 162 -23.44 7.95 -15.04
N SER A 163 -23.20 9.17 -14.54
CA SER A 163 -21.99 9.92 -14.82
C SER A 163 -21.42 10.49 -13.54
N PHE A 164 -20.10 10.53 -13.42
CA PHE A 164 -19.43 11.11 -12.25
C PHE A 164 -18.07 11.69 -12.65
N ALA A 165 -17.63 12.70 -11.91
CA ALA A 165 -16.29 13.22 -12.04
C ALA A 165 -15.30 12.28 -11.33
N PHE A 166 -14.13 12.09 -11.91
CA PHE A 166 -13.07 11.26 -11.34
C PHE A 166 -11.73 11.98 -11.35
N ARG A 167 -10.81 11.51 -10.52
CA ARG A 167 -9.44 12.00 -10.42
C ARG A 167 -8.44 10.85 -10.45
N CYS A 168 -7.48 10.94 -11.37
CA CYS A 168 -6.38 10.01 -11.53
C CYS A 168 -5.09 10.57 -10.92
N PRO A 169 -4.30 9.74 -10.21
CA PRO A 169 -2.98 10.10 -9.77
C PRO A 169 -1.99 10.11 -10.94
N SER A 170 -0.78 10.61 -10.69
CA SER A 170 0.33 10.58 -11.65
C SER A 170 0.95 9.19 -11.78
N GLY A 171 1.52 8.91 -12.94
CA GLY A 171 2.30 7.73 -13.26
C GLY A 171 1.47 6.46 -13.38
N CYS A 172 0.26 6.59 -13.92
CA CYS A 172 -0.64 5.47 -14.17
C CYS A 172 -0.30 4.71 -15.47
N ALA A 173 0.60 5.21 -16.32
CA ALA A 173 1.12 4.46 -17.46
C ALA A 173 1.90 3.20 -17.02
N ALA A 174 2.50 3.24 -15.83
CA ALA A 174 3.19 2.09 -15.22
C ALA A 174 2.25 1.05 -14.57
N ALA A 175 0.96 1.37 -14.46
CA ALA A 175 -0.03 0.47 -13.85
C ALA A 175 -0.50 -0.59 -14.88
N ILE A 176 0.20 -1.71 -14.89
CA ILE A 176 -0.02 -2.82 -15.83
C ILE A 176 -0.71 -4.00 -15.17
N LEU A 177 -1.25 -4.90 -16.01
CA LEU A 177 -1.65 -6.24 -15.58
C LEU A 177 -0.40 -6.99 -15.10
N LEU A 178 -0.46 -7.51 -13.87
CA LEU A 178 0.57 -8.41 -13.31
C LEU A 178 0.11 -9.87 -13.36
N GLU A 179 -1.15 -10.08 -13.75
CA GLU A 179 -1.79 -11.38 -13.83
C GLU A 179 -2.44 -11.51 -15.19
N PRO A 180 -2.43 -12.72 -15.78
CA PRO A 180 -3.04 -12.92 -17.07
C PRO A 180 -4.54 -12.64 -17.03
N TYR A 181 -4.98 -11.75 -17.93
CA TYR A 181 -6.36 -11.34 -18.08
C TYR A 181 -6.86 -11.71 -19.47
N VAL A 182 -7.96 -12.47 -19.54
CA VAL A 182 -8.53 -12.92 -20.81
C VAL A 182 -9.49 -11.86 -21.35
N VAL A 183 -9.34 -11.51 -22.63
CA VAL A 183 -10.28 -10.67 -23.38
C VAL A 183 -10.56 -11.37 -24.70
N GLY A 184 -11.80 -11.82 -24.89
CA GLY A 184 -12.14 -12.64 -26.05
C GLY A 184 -11.40 -13.97 -26.04
N ASP A 185 -10.68 -14.26 -27.12
CA ASP A 185 -9.88 -15.48 -27.31
C ASP A 185 -8.42 -15.34 -26.85
N GLN A 186 -8.01 -14.15 -26.39
CA GLN A 186 -6.62 -13.84 -26.08
C GLN A 186 -6.39 -13.59 -24.58
N GLU A 187 -5.19 -13.93 -24.14
CA GLU A 187 -4.70 -13.66 -22.79
C GLU A 187 -3.68 -12.52 -22.83
N HIS A 188 -3.86 -11.53 -21.95
CA HIS A 188 -3.01 -10.34 -21.87
C HIS A 188 -2.35 -10.23 -20.49
N ASN A 189 -1.06 -9.90 -20.47
CA ASN A 189 -0.28 -9.67 -19.25
C ASN A 189 0.78 -8.57 -19.49
N TYR A 190 1.30 -7.95 -18.44
CA TYR A 190 2.33 -6.89 -18.44
C TYR A 190 2.05 -5.68 -19.34
N ARG A 191 0.77 -5.35 -19.53
CA ARG A 191 0.33 -4.15 -20.26
C ARG A 191 -0.84 -3.47 -19.55
N PRO A 192 -1.11 -2.17 -19.81
CA PRO A 192 -2.32 -1.53 -19.32
C PRO A 192 -3.57 -2.25 -19.84
N LEU A 193 -4.57 -2.46 -18.96
CA LEU A 193 -5.86 -3.01 -19.36
C LEU A 193 -6.75 -1.87 -19.90
N VAL A 194 -6.74 -1.70 -21.22
CA VAL A 194 -7.58 -0.74 -21.95
C VAL A 194 -8.20 -1.48 -23.12
N ILE A 195 -9.53 -1.59 -23.16
CA ILE A 195 -10.26 -2.33 -24.18
C ILE A 195 -11.17 -1.36 -24.93
N GLY A 196 -11.01 -1.27 -26.25
CA GLY A 196 -11.71 -0.30 -27.08
C GLY A 196 -11.03 1.08 -27.15
N GLY A 197 -11.83 2.15 -27.16
CA GLY A 197 -11.32 3.52 -27.15
C GLY A 197 -11.04 4.12 -28.52
N LYS A 198 -11.28 3.40 -29.62
CA LYS A 198 -11.25 3.98 -30.97
C LYS A 198 -12.37 5.04 -31.10
N PRO A 199 -12.07 6.28 -31.49
CA PRO A 199 -13.09 7.31 -31.68
C PRO A 199 -13.97 6.97 -32.90
N SER A 200 -15.29 7.01 -32.71
CA SER A 200 -16.27 6.73 -33.78
C SER A 200 -16.78 7.98 -34.52
N GLY A 201 -16.13 9.14 -34.31
CA GLY A 201 -16.51 10.42 -34.91
C GLY A 201 -15.55 11.55 -34.54
N GLN A 202 -15.77 12.74 -35.11
CA GLN A 202 -14.97 13.95 -34.92
C GLN A 202 -15.54 14.84 -33.80
N ASP A 203 -15.95 14.23 -32.69
CA ASP A 203 -16.32 14.99 -31.49
C ASP A 203 -15.10 15.05 -30.58
N ASP A 204 -14.31 16.11 -30.72
CA ASP A 204 -13.06 16.31 -29.97
C ASP A 204 -13.27 16.41 -28.45
N HIS A 205 -14.52 16.54 -27.97
CA HIS A 205 -14.85 16.66 -26.55
C HIS A 205 -15.10 15.31 -25.86
N LEU A 206 -15.32 14.23 -26.61
CA LEU A 206 -15.67 12.91 -26.07
C LEU A 206 -14.75 11.82 -26.62
N SER A 207 -14.11 11.08 -25.72
CA SER A 207 -13.28 9.93 -26.11
C SER A 207 -14.07 8.81 -26.80
N GLY A 208 -13.35 7.85 -27.38
CA GLY A 208 -13.93 6.59 -27.84
C GLY A 208 -14.55 5.77 -26.70
N THR A 209 -15.28 4.72 -27.05
CA THR A 209 -15.98 3.88 -26.08
C THR A 209 -15.07 2.78 -25.53
N TYR A 210 -14.95 2.71 -24.22
CA TYR A 210 -14.16 1.70 -23.50
C TYR A 210 -15.06 0.66 -22.84
N ARG A 211 -14.60 -0.59 -22.76
CA ARG A 211 -15.29 -1.67 -22.04
C ARG A 211 -15.19 -1.45 -20.53
N GLY A 212 -16.24 -1.79 -19.77
CA GLY A 212 -16.39 -1.45 -18.34
C GLY A 212 -15.30 -1.97 -17.41
N ASP A 213 -14.56 -2.99 -17.83
CA ASP A 213 -13.42 -3.59 -17.14
C ASP A 213 -12.07 -2.94 -17.47
N SER A 214 -12.04 -1.96 -18.38
CA SER A 214 -10.85 -1.16 -18.63
C SER A 214 -10.48 -0.34 -17.38
N SER A 215 -9.17 -0.17 -17.13
CA SER A 215 -8.71 0.78 -16.11
C SER A 215 -9.12 2.19 -16.52
N ILE A 216 -9.85 2.88 -15.65
CA ILE A 216 -10.37 4.24 -15.93
C ILE A 216 -9.22 5.21 -16.19
N CYS A 217 -8.17 5.16 -15.36
CA CYS A 217 -7.03 6.07 -15.49
C CYS A 217 -6.12 5.74 -16.68
N ALA A 218 -5.91 4.46 -17.00
CA ALA A 218 -5.20 4.08 -18.21
C ALA A 218 -5.98 4.48 -19.48
N SER A 219 -7.31 4.35 -19.45
CA SER A 219 -8.19 4.80 -20.55
C SER A 219 -8.19 6.32 -20.70
N ALA A 220 -8.11 7.07 -19.59
CA ALA A 220 -8.00 8.53 -19.62
C ALA A 220 -6.64 8.99 -20.19
N LEU A 221 -5.55 8.29 -19.88
CA LEU A 221 -4.24 8.52 -20.50
C LEU A 221 -4.28 8.19 -22.00
N HIS A 222 -4.85 7.04 -22.36
CA HIS A 222 -5.02 6.62 -23.74
C HIS A 222 -5.79 7.68 -24.54
N ALA A 223 -6.88 8.23 -23.98
CA ALA A 223 -7.67 9.30 -24.59
C ALA A 223 -6.98 10.69 -24.59
N GLY A 224 -5.84 10.88 -23.92
CA GLY A 224 -5.17 12.19 -23.81
C GLY A 224 -5.91 13.19 -22.91
N LEU A 225 -6.79 12.71 -22.03
CA LEU A 225 -7.58 13.54 -21.13
C LEU A 225 -6.77 13.97 -19.90
N VAL A 226 -5.89 13.08 -19.43
CA VAL A 226 -4.98 13.29 -18.29
C VAL A 226 -3.54 13.08 -18.71
N ASP A 227 -2.60 13.63 -17.95
CA ASP A 227 -1.17 13.51 -18.20
C ASP A 227 -0.52 12.51 -17.23
N ASP A 228 0.47 11.74 -17.69
CA ASP A 228 1.10 10.75 -16.83
C ASP A 228 1.97 11.40 -15.75
N ALA A 229 2.65 12.51 -16.04
CA ALA A 229 3.49 13.17 -15.04
C ALA A 229 2.68 13.87 -13.95
N THR A 230 1.54 14.49 -14.30
CA THR A 230 0.75 15.29 -13.36
C THR A 230 -0.56 14.63 -12.87
N GLY A 231 -0.98 13.53 -13.50
CA GLY A 231 -2.33 13.00 -13.33
C GLY A 231 -3.38 13.94 -13.93
N GLY A 232 -4.62 13.87 -13.44
CA GLY A 232 -5.68 14.77 -13.89
C GLY A 232 -7.08 14.35 -13.46
N CYS A 233 -8.08 15.04 -13.99
CA CYS A 233 -9.49 14.72 -13.80
C CYS A 233 -10.23 14.64 -15.13
N GLY A 234 -11.35 13.93 -15.10
CA GLY A 234 -12.30 13.88 -16.19
C GLY A 234 -13.69 13.56 -15.67
N ILE A 235 -14.64 13.49 -16.60
CA ILE A 235 -15.98 12.97 -16.34
C ILE A 235 -16.07 11.61 -17.02
N LEU A 236 -16.59 10.62 -16.31
CA LEU A 236 -16.94 9.33 -16.86
C LEU A 236 -18.45 9.28 -17.09
N HIS A 237 -18.84 8.83 -18.28
CA HIS A 237 -20.23 8.56 -18.67
C HIS A 237 -20.39 7.07 -18.93
N ARG A 238 -21.27 6.38 -18.20
CA ARG A 238 -21.64 4.99 -18.52
C ARG A 238 -22.55 4.99 -19.74
N THR A 239 -22.24 4.16 -20.74
CA THR A 239 -22.90 4.16 -22.05
C THR A 239 -23.59 2.83 -22.38
N GLY A 240 -23.77 1.95 -21.38
CA GLY A 240 -24.54 0.72 -21.55
C GLY A 240 -23.86 -0.32 -22.43
N GLU A 241 -24.66 -1.18 -23.05
CA GLU A 241 -24.17 -2.27 -23.88
C GLU A 241 -23.57 -1.77 -25.19
N GLN A 242 -22.44 -2.35 -25.59
CA GLN A 242 -21.84 -2.13 -26.91
C GLN A 242 -21.55 -3.49 -27.54
N LYS A 243 -21.69 -3.57 -28.87
CA LYS A 243 -21.54 -4.81 -29.65
C LYS A 243 -20.10 -5.13 -30.03
N GLU A 244 -19.24 -4.12 -30.01
CA GLU A 244 -17.82 -4.26 -30.31
C GLU A 244 -17.02 -3.11 -29.68
N PHE A 245 -15.73 -3.35 -29.48
CA PHE A 245 -14.76 -2.41 -28.97
C PHE A 245 -13.52 -2.47 -29.86
N LEU A 246 -13.37 -1.47 -30.72
CA LEU A 246 -12.28 -1.44 -31.69
C LEU A 246 -11.00 -0.90 -31.04
N PRO A 247 -9.83 -1.49 -31.35
CA PRO A 247 -8.56 -1.08 -30.78
C PRO A 247 -8.04 0.20 -31.45
N ALA A 248 -7.21 0.93 -30.72
CA ALA A 248 -6.44 2.06 -31.22
C ALA A 248 -5.13 2.19 -30.44
N LYS A 249 -4.14 2.85 -31.05
CA LYS A 249 -2.92 3.27 -30.36
C LYS A 249 -2.93 4.79 -30.21
N GLN A 250 -3.04 5.26 -28.98
CA GLN A 250 -3.11 6.68 -28.66
C GLN A 250 -2.27 6.98 -27.43
N ASN A 251 -1.55 8.10 -27.45
CA ASN A 251 -0.74 8.59 -26.32
C ASN A 251 0.20 7.52 -25.72
N GLY A 252 0.79 6.69 -26.58
CA GLY A 252 1.73 5.64 -26.17
C GLY A 252 1.10 4.38 -25.59
N ILE A 253 -0.23 4.32 -25.45
CA ILE A 253 -0.96 3.14 -24.99
C ILE A 253 -1.64 2.48 -26.19
N GLU A 254 -1.54 1.17 -26.27
CA GLU A 254 -2.25 0.34 -27.25
C GLU A 254 -3.41 -0.38 -26.57
N SER A 255 -4.62 -0.14 -27.04
CA SER A 255 -5.82 -0.78 -26.51
C SER A 255 -6.10 -2.15 -27.17
N ILE A 256 -6.91 -2.94 -26.50
CA ILE A 256 -7.28 -4.31 -26.85
C ILE A 256 -8.61 -4.29 -27.62
N GLU A 257 -8.71 -5.14 -28.63
CA GLU A 257 -9.94 -5.37 -29.38
C GLU A 257 -10.88 -6.31 -28.61
N PHE A 258 -12.19 -6.08 -28.71
CA PHE A 258 -13.19 -7.06 -28.30
C PHE A 258 -14.37 -7.05 -29.27
N ARG A 259 -14.55 -8.13 -30.03
CA ARG A 259 -15.57 -8.25 -31.08
C ARG A 259 -16.83 -8.97 -30.60
N SER A 260 -17.38 -8.53 -29.47
CA SER A 260 -18.63 -9.07 -28.95
C SER A 260 -19.32 -8.10 -28.01
N SER A 261 -20.57 -8.40 -27.66
CA SER A 261 -21.38 -7.64 -26.73
C SER A 261 -20.84 -7.70 -25.32
N PHE A 262 -20.80 -6.55 -24.69
CA PHE A 262 -20.50 -6.42 -23.27
C PHE A 262 -21.47 -5.40 -22.64
N PRO A 263 -22.11 -5.72 -21.50
CA PRO A 263 -23.25 -4.96 -20.98
C PRO A 263 -22.88 -3.56 -20.46
N MET A 264 -21.61 -3.34 -20.11
CA MET A 264 -21.15 -2.08 -19.53
C MET A 264 -20.02 -1.47 -20.35
N SER A 265 -20.23 -0.24 -20.78
CA SER A 265 -19.21 0.57 -21.42
C SER A 265 -19.17 1.97 -20.81
N PHE A 266 -18.09 2.69 -21.07
CA PHE A 266 -18.01 4.09 -20.70
C PHE A 266 -17.26 4.94 -21.72
N ARG A 267 -17.57 6.23 -21.69
CA ARG A 267 -16.86 7.28 -22.41
C ARG A 267 -16.38 8.33 -21.42
N LEU A 268 -15.28 8.96 -21.76
CA LEU A 268 -14.63 9.97 -20.93
C LEU A 268 -14.69 11.34 -21.61
N ALA A 269 -14.89 12.39 -20.82
CA ALA A 269 -14.92 13.79 -21.26
C ALA A 269 -13.98 14.66 -20.39
N LYS A 270 -13.44 15.73 -20.99
CA LYS A 270 -12.56 16.70 -20.31
C LYS A 270 -13.30 17.91 -19.74
N GLU A 271 -14.49 18.17 -20.25
CA GLU A 271 -15.28 19.38 -20.02
C GLU A 271 -16.71 19.00 -19.68
N PRO A 272 -17.36 19.69 -18.72
CA PRO A 272 -18.79 19.54 -18.50
C PRO A 272 -19.56 20.10 -19.72
N PRO A 273 -20.75 19.56 -20.04
CA PRO A 273 -21.56 20.06 -21.13
C PRO A 273 -21.88 21.54 -20.92
N SER A 274 -21.62 22.36 -21.94
CA SER A 274 -21.76 23.82 -21.89
C SER A 274 -23.23 24.23 -21.74
N SER A 275 -23.63 24.66 -20.53
CA SER A 275 -24.90 25.34 -20.29
C SER A 275 -24.76 26.84 -20.57
N GLY A 276 -24.66 27.21 -21.85
CA GLY A 276 -24.66 28.59 -22.32
C GLY A 276 -23.35 29.03 -22.99
N SER A 277 -23.42 30.15 -23.72
CA SER A 277 -22.44 30.72 -24.66
C SER A 277 -21.11 31.21 -24.06
N GLY A 278 -20.56 30.52 -23.06
CA GLY A 278 -19.22 30.72 -22.54
C GLY A 278 -18.33 29.54 -22.90
N GLU A 279 -17.06 29.79 -23.22
CA GLU A 279 -16.05 28.75 -23.45
C GLU A 279 -16.04 27.74 -22.29
N ALA A 280 -16.27 26.46 -22.62
CA ALA A 280 -16.15 25.38 -21.65
C ALA A 280 -14.71 25.35 -21.14
N LYS A 281 -14.52 25.55 -19.83
CA LYS A 281 -13.18 25.48 -19.23
C LYS A 281 -12.86 24.02 -18.91
N PRO A 282 -11.67 23.52 -19.27
CA PRO A 282 -11.26 22.16 -18.92
C PRO A 282 -11.27 21.99 -17.41
N ILE A 283 -11.66 20.79 -16.94
CA ILE A 283 -11.69 20.47 -15.51
C ILE A 283 -10.27 20.53 -14.96
N LYS A 284 -9.95 21.64 -14.28
CA LYS A 284 -8.66 21.83 -13.62
C LYS A 284 -8.69 21.21 -12.23
N CYS A 285 -8.31 19.95 -12.13
CA CYS A 285 -7.94 19.38 -10.85
C CYS A 285 -6.48 19.69 -10.54
N SER A 286 -6.25 20.67 -9.66
CA SER A 286 -4.91 20.93 -9.14
C SER A 286 -4.55 19.88 -8.10
N ASP A 287 -3.39 19.23 -8.25
CA ASP A 287 -2.85 18.37 -7.21
C ASP A 287 -2.29 19.19 -6.03
N SER A 288 -3.16 19.44 -5.05
CA SER A 288 -2.80 20.13 -3.81
C SER A 288 -1.87 19.31 -2.91
N ARG A 289 -1.66 18.02 -3.19
CA ARG A 289 -0.75 17.14 -2.45
C ARG A 289 0.62 17.78 -2.30
N TRP A 290 1.18 18.29 -3.40
CA TRP A 290 2.52 18.85 -3.42
C TRP A 290 2.61 20.21 -2.71
N ALA A 291 1.56 21.03 -2.79
CA ALA A 291 1.50 22.29 -2.05
C ALA A 291 1.38 22.06 -0.53
N LEU A 292 0.50 21.14 -0.11
CA LEU A 292 0.36 20.71 1.28
C LEU A 292 1.64 20.07 1.79
N PHE A 293 2.26 19.21 0.99
CA PHE A 293 3.55 18.60 1.31
C PHE A 293 4.64 19.66 1.47
N ALA A 294 4.75 20.63 0.58
CA ALA A 294 5.75 21.70 0.68
C ALA A 294 5.57 22.51 1.97
N PHE A 295 4.33 22.90 2.31
CA PHE A 295 4.03 23.54 3.59
C PHE A 295 4.45 22.68 4.79
N THR A 296 4.05 21.40 4.79
CA THR A 296 4.35 20.46 5.86
C THR A 296 5.85 20.15 5.97
N LEU A 297 6.58 20.11 4.85
CA LEU A 297 8.02 19.91 4.80
C LEU A 297 8.75 21.10 5.43
N VAL A 298 8.36 22.34 5.09
CA VAL A 298 8.90 23.55 5.73
C VAL A 298 8.61 23.53 7.23
N TRP A 299 7.38 23.20 7.62
CA TRP A 299 6.98 23.16 9.02
C TRP A 299 7.77 22.12 9.83
N THR A 300 7.88 20.89 9.32
CA THR A 300 8.66 19.81 9.96
C THR A 300 10.15 20.11 9.99
N THR A 301 10.69 20.82 8.99
CA THR A 301 12.07 21.30 8.97
C THR A 301 12.32 22.30 10.10
N ILE A 302 11.43 23.28 10.28
CA ILE A 302 11.52 24.24 11.39
C ILE A 302 11.49 23.49 12.73
N LEU A 303 10.52 22.58 12.92
CA LEU A 303 10.43 21.76 14.13
C LEU A 303 11.71 20.94 14.36
N SER A 304 12.29 20.35 13.32
CA SER A 304 13.53 19.59 13.40
C SER A 304 14.71 20.43 13.91
N LEU A 305 14.81 21.67 13.44
CA LEU A 305 15.88 22.59 13.82
C LEU A 305 15.74 23.18 15.23
N VAL A 306 14.51 23.34 15.73
CA VAL A 306 14.25 23.99 17.03
C VAL A 306 13.98 23.02 18.18
N VAL A 307 13.42 21.84 17.91
CA VAL A 307 13.07 20.85 18.95
C VAL A 307 14.29 20.01 19.29
N THR A 308 14.86 20.24 20.47
CA THR A 308 16.05 19.55 20.99
C THR A 308 15.72 18.21 21.66
N SER A 309 14.51 18.07 22.19
CA SER A 309 14.08 16.85 22.86
C SER A 309 13.76 15.74 21.83
N ALA A 310 14.52 14.65 21.87
CA ALA A 310 14.29 13.47 21.02
C ALA A 310 12.84 12.94 21.02
N PRO A 311 12.16 12.74 22.18
CA PRO A 311 10.78 12.25 22.18
C PRO A 311 9.82 13.28 21.60
N ALA A 312 9.97 14.57 21.94
CA ALA A 312 9.10 15.62 21.43
C ALA A 312 9.24 15.77 19.90
N PHE A 313 10.47 15.71 19.39
CA PHE A 313 10.76 15.73 17.97
C PHE A 313 10.12 14.53 17.27
N TYR A 314 10.44 13.31 17.71
CA TYR A 314 9.92 12.09 17.09
C TYR A 314 8.39 12.08 17.08
N SER A 315 7.73 12.30 18.22
CA SER A 315 6.27 12.24 18.31
C SER A 315 5.60 13.31 17.45
N SER A 316 6.16 14.52 17.38
CA SER A 316 5.61 15.60 16.54
C SER A 316 5.75 15.29 15.05
N ILE A 317 6.92 14.83 14.61
CA ILE A 317 7.14 14.46 13.21
C ILE A 317 6.28 13.25 12.84
N TYR A 318 6.25 12.22 13.69
CA TYR A 318 5.43 11.02 13.47
C TYR A 318 3.96 11.39 13.28
N PHE A 319 3.40 12.24 14.16
CA PHE A 319 2.02 12.73 14.05
C PHE A 319 1.79 13.49 12.73
N ILE A 320 2.66 14.44 12.41
CA ILE A 320 2.51 15.27 11.20
C ILE A 320 2.58 14.41 9.93
N VAL A 321 3.61 13.54 9.83
CA VAL A 321 3.82 12.66 8.68
C VAL A 321 2.64 11.69 8.55
N TRP A 322 2.11 11.16 9.65
CA TRP A 322 0.95 10.28 9.63
C TRP A 322 -0.26 10.91 8.95
N PHE A 323 -0.69 12.08 9.41
CA PHE A 323 -1.86 12.76 8.85
C PHE A 323 -1.59 13.31 7.44
N GLN A 324 -0.36 13.75 7.15
CA GLN A 324 0.04 14.14 5.79
C GLN A 324 -0.08 12.96 4.82
N VAL A 325 0.31 11.75 5.21
CA VAL A 325 0.16 10.56 4.36
C VAL A 325 -1.31 10.14 4.26
N ALA A 326 -1.96 9.92 5.40
CA ALA A 326 -3.32 9.37 5.48
C ALA A 326 -4.39 10.23 4.78
N MET A 327 -4.17 11.54 4.67
CA MET A 327 -5.19 12.48 4.20
C MET A 327 -4.83 13.26 2.93
N ALA A 328 -3.54 13.38 2.58
CA ALA A 328 -3.10 14.17 1.44
C ALA A 328 -2.21 13.40 0.47
N SER A 329 -1.13 12.79 0.95
CA SER A 329 -0.08 12.24 0.08
C SER A 329 -0.48 10.92 -0.56
N ASP A 330 -0.97 9.99 0.24
CA ASP A 330 -1.53 8.74 -0.25
C ASP A 330 -2.74 8.34 0.63
N PRO A 331 -3.86 9.08 0.54
CA PRO A 331 -5.08 8.72 1.25
C PRO A 331 -5.71 7.44 0.67
N PRO A 332 -6.39 6.64 1.50
CA PRO A 332 -7.19 5.50 1.03
C PRO A 332 -8.29 5.94 0.05
N SER A 333 -8.57 5.09 -0.95
CA SER A 333 -9.54 5.37 -2.02
C SER A 333 -10.97 5.33 -1.47
N MET A 334 -11.54 6.48 -1.07
CA MET A 334 -12.87 6.58 -0.47
C MET A 334 -13.60 7.88 -0.86
N GLY A 335 -14.94 7.88 -0.70
CA GLY A 335 -15.84 8.88 -1.27
C GLY A 335 -15.99 10.21 -0.51
N SER A 336 -15.73 10.28 0.80
CA SER A 336 -15.87 11.54 1.55
C SER A 336 -14.66 11.88 2.44
N ILE A 337 -14.48 13.18 2.71
CA ILE A 337 -13.47 13.67 3.67
C ILE A 337 -13.70 13.14 5.09
N TYR A 338 -14.96 12.87 5.47
CA TYR A 338 -15.28 12.32 6.78
C TYR A 338 -14.84 10.87 6.91
N ASP A 339 -14.94 10.08 5.83
CA ASP A 339 -14.41 8.71 5.79
C ASP A 339 -12.89 8.72 5.95
N LEU A 340 -12.20 9.65 5.27
CA LEU A 340 -10.75 9.83 5.41
C LEU A 340 -10.35 10.15 6.84
N VAL A 341 -11.06 11.06 7.51
CA VAL A 341 -10.81 11.41 8.91
C VAL A 341 -11.04 10.20 9.82
N SER A 342 -12.15 9.49 9.63
CA SER A 342 -12.50 8.29 10.40
C SER A 342 -11.42 7.22 10.28
N ILE A 343 -10.99 6.90 9.07
CA ILE A 343 -9.97 5.88 8.79
C ILE A 343 -8.60 6.33 9.34
N ALA A 344 -8.21 7.59 9.11
CA ALA A 344 -6.95 8.12 9.57
C ALA A 344 -6.82 8.05 11.10
N LEU A 345 -7.89 8.42 11.82
CA LEU A 345 -7.96 8.34 13.28
C LEU A 345 -8.01 6.89 13.79
N GLY A 346 -8.84 6.04 13.16
CA GLY A 346 -8.98 4.62 13.53
C GLY A 346 -7.67 3.85 13.42
N ARG A 347 -6.83 4.19 12.42
CA ARG A 347 -5.50 3.60 12.26
C ARG A 347 -4.45 4.28 13.14
N PHE A 348 -4.60 5.56 13.45
CA PHE A 348 -3.60 6.35 14.19
C PHE A 348 -3.36 5.81 15.59
N LEU A 349 -4.39 5.48 16.37
CA LEU A 349 -4.19 5.06 17.76
C LEU A 349 -3.32 3.79 17.91
N PRO A 350 -3.65 2.64 17.27
CA PRO A 350 -2.76 1.48 17.29
C PRO A 350 -1.41 1.77 16.62
N GLY A 351 -1.42 2.56 15.55
CA GLY A 351 -0.20 3.04 14.89
C GLY A 351 0.73 3.82 15.83
N ALA A 352 0.18 4.70 16.66
CA ALA A 352 0.93 5.53 17.61
C ALA A 352 1.50 4.70 18.76
N PHE A 353 0.79 3.66 19.20
CA PHE A 353 1.32 2.71 20.18
C PHE A 353 2.55 1.98 19.62
N VAL A 354 2.46 1.42 18.40
CA VAL A 354 3.62 0.80 17.75
C VAL A 354 4.71 1.84 17.49
N GLY A 355 4.36 3.05 17.05
CA GLY A 355 5.28 4.16 16.88
C GLY A 355 6.04 4.52 18.16
N PHE A 356 5.40 4.46 19.33
CA PHE A 356 6.05 4.61 20.63
C PHE A 356 7.04 3.48 20.92
N VAL A 357 6.65 2.22 20.67
CA VAL A 357 7.54 1.05 20.82
C VAL A 357 8.77 1.19 19.91
N LEU A 358 8.57 1.53 18.64
CA LEU A 358 9.64 1.76 17.67
C LEU A 358 10.57 2.89 18.12
N TYR A 359 10.01 3.99 18.66
CA TYR A 359 10.82 5.03 19.24
C TYR A 359 11.65 4.52 20.42
N TYR A 360 10.99 3.92 21.40
CA TYR A 360 11.61 3.56 22.67
C TYR A 360 12.75 2.56 22.51
N PHE A 361 12.51 1.48 21.75
CA PHE A 361 13.48 0.41 21.58
C PHE A 361 14.47 0.67 20.45
N CYS A 362 14.05 1.36 19.39
CA CYS A 362 14.89 1.52 18.21
C CYS A 362 15.40 2.96 18.04
N VAL A 363 14.52 3.90 17.67
CA VAL A 363 14.91 5.23 17.18
C VAL A 363 15.57 6.09 18.26
N ARG A 364 15.19 5.93 19.53
CA ARG A 364 15.74 6.69 20.67
C ARG A 364 17.27 6.63 20.70
N HIS A 365 17.88 5.48 20.36
CA HIS A 365 19.34 5.32 20.36
C HIS A 365 20.03 6.22 19.33
N THR A 366 19.38 6.51 18.21
CA THR A 366 19.93 7.39 17.16
C THR A 366 19.76 8.88 17.50
N LEU A 367 18.69 9.24 18.22
CA LEU A 367 18.29 10.63 18.46
C LEU A 367 18.67 11.17 19.84
N LYS A 368 18.93 10.30 20.82
CA LYS A 368 19.25 10.71 22.19
C LYS A 368 20.54 11.55 22.20
N ASN A 369 20.49 12.72 22.83
CA ASN A 369 21.61 13.66 22.95
C ASN A 369 22.24 14.04 21.60
N LEU A 370 21.44 14.09 20.52
CA LEU A 370 21.93 14.45 19.19
C LEU A 370 21.94 15.97 18.99
N ASP A 371 23.10 16.59 19.19
CA ASP A 371 23.32 18.03 18.96
C ASP A 371 23.48 18.39 17.47
N ALA A 372 23.68 17.38 16.62
CA ALA A 372 23.78 17.51 15.17
C ALA A 372 22.39 17.67 14.52
N HIS A 373 21.77 18.84 14.74
CA HIS A 373 20.45 19.16 14.21
C HIS A 373 20.39 19.15 12.68
N TRP A 374 21.45 19.56 11.97
CA TRP A 374 21.45 19.51 10.50
C TRP A 374 21.47 18.05 9.99
N ASP A 375 22.29 17.19 10.59
CA ASP A 375 22.31 15.76 10.28
C ASP A 375 20.94 15.13 10.57
N LYS A 376 20.31 15.46 11.71
CA LYS A 376 18.94 15.04 12.05
C LYS A 376 17.91 15.51 11.01
N THR A 377 17.99 16.75 10.56
CA THR A 377 17.06 17.31 9.57
C THR A 377 17.26 16.69 8.19
N VAL A 378 18.49 16.58 7.70
CA VAL A 378 18.75 16.08 6.34
C VAL A 378 18.61 14.56 6.28
N LEU A 379 19.21 13.83 7.21
CA LEU A 379 19.26 12.37 7.16
C LEU A 379 18.01 11.73 7.74
N TRP A 380 17.64 12.06 8.98
CA TRP A 380 16.50 11.41 9.63
C TRP A 380 15.17 11.92 9.07
N LEU A 381 14.92 13.24 9.09
CA LEU A 381 13.66 13.79 8.58
C LEU A 381 13.56 13.64 7.06
N GLY A 382 14.64 13.90 6.32
CA GLY A 382 14.68 13.66 4.86
C GLY A 382 14.43 12.19 4.51
N GLY A 383 15.11 11.26 5.18
CA GLY A 383 14.85 9.83 5.03
C GLY A 383 13.40 9.45 5.35
N CYS A 384 12.85 9.99 6.44
CA CYS A 384 11.45 9.78 6.82
C CYS A 384 10.47 10.21 5.74
N TRP A 385 10.69 11.36 5.11
CA TRP A 385 9.85 11.78 3.98
C TRP A 385 10.01 10.89 2.74
N VAL A 386 11.23 10.45 2.43
CA VAL A 386 11.48 9.51 1.32
C VAL A 386 10.70 8.21 1.53
N GLY A 387 10.69 7.66 2.76
CA GLY A 387 9.90 6.48 3.09
C GLY A 387 8.39 6.75 3.14
N ALA A 388 7.96 7.90 3.64
CA ALA A 388 6.55 8.27 3.75
C ALA A 388 5.89 8.46 2.39
N LEU A 389 6.65 8.89 1.39
CA LEU A 389 6.24 9.04 -0.01
C LEU A 389 6.58 7.80 -0.85
N ASN A 390 6.47 6.60 -0.28
CA ASN A 390 6.79 5.32 -0.93
C ASN A 390 6.25 5.19 -2.36
N THR A 391 5.00 5.61 -2.57
CA THR A 391 4.28 5.58 -3.86
C THR A 391 4.95 6.43 -4.95
N ASP A 392 5.66 7.48 -4.56
CA ASP A 392 6.42 8.37 -5.45
C ASP A 392 7.93 8.06 -5.43
N THR A 393 8.40 7.18 -4.54
CA THR A 393 9.83 6.82 -4.37
C THR A 393 10.09 5.35 -4.71
N PHE A 394 9.92 4.43 -3.76
CA PHE A 394 10.31 3.02 -3.92
C PHE A 394 9.35 2.20 -4.79
N ASP A 395 8.06 2.54 -4.85
CA ASP A 395 7.08 1.83 -5.70
C ASP A 395 7.30 2.07 -7.20
N ARG A 396 8.17 3.02 -7.56
CA ARG A 396 8.60 3.28 -8.94
C ARG A 396 9.73 2.36 -9.39
N ILE A 397 10.31 1.58 -8.48
CA ILE A 397 11.34 0.60 -8.82
C ILE A 397 10.66 -0.59 -9.53
N PRO A 398 11.14 -1.02 -10.71
CA PRO A 398 10.47 -2.04 -11.53
C PRO A 398 10.66 -3.45 -10.97
N ILE A 399 10.18 -3.71 -9.76
CA ILE A 399 10.19 -5.02 -9.11
C ILE A 399 8.82 -5.20 -8.46
N SER A 400 7.85 -5.67 -9.25
CA SER A 400 6.51 -5.90 -8.73
C SER A 400 6.42 -7.20 -7.93
N ARG A 401 7.18 -8.23 -8.35
CA ARG A 401 7.21 -9.57 -7.73
C ARG A 401 8.56 -10.23 -7.93
N LEU A 402 8.93 -11.11 -6.99
CA LEU A 402 10.20 -11.84 -7.01
C LEU A 402 10.08 -13.22 -7.68
N THR A 403 9.09 -13.44 -8.54
CA THR A 403 8.99 -14.72 -9.27
C THR A 403 9.96 -14.73 -10.47
N PRO A 404 10.51 -15.89 -10.85
CA PRO A 404 11.38 -15.97 -12.02
C PRO A 404 10.73 -15.46 -13.31
N HIS A 405 9.43 -15.69 -13.48
CA HIS A 405 8.66 -15.23 -14.63
C HIS A 405 8.55 -13.70 -14.68
N ASP A 406 8.20 -13.07 -13.55
CA ASP A 406 8.06 -11.61 -13.47
C ASP A 406 9.39 -10.88 -13.73
N ILE A 407 10.49 -11.43 -13.22
CA ILE A 407 11.83 -10.84 -13.40
C ILE A 407 12.28 -10.86 -14.87
N GLN A 408 11.86 -11.86 -15.64
CA GLN A 408 12.22 -11.99 -17.06
C GLN A 408 11.37 -11.08 -17.96
N GLN A 409 10.09 -10.91 -17.62
CA GLN A 409 9.13 -10.18 -18.45
C GLN A 409 9.10 -8.67 -18.15
N GLN A 410 9.43 -8.25 -16.92
CA GLN A 410 9.42 -6.84 -16.56
C GLN A 410 10.74 -6.14 -16.96
N PRO A 411 10.71 -5.12 -17.83
CA PRO A 411 11.91 -4.44 -18.29
C PRO A 411 12.63 -3.74 -17.14
N GLY A 412 13.92 -4.01 -16.98
CA GLY A 412 14.76 -3.43 -15.93
C GLY A 412 14.67 -4.11 -14.55
N ALA A 413 13.81 -5.12 -14.37
CA ALA A 413 13.63 -5.78 -13.07
C ALA A 413 14.88 -6.48 -12.55
N LEU A 414 15.62 -7.18 -13.43
CA LEU A 414 16.87 -7.85 -13.05
C LEU A 414 17.92 -6.84 -12.55
N THR A 415 18.11 -5.73 -13.27
CA THR A 415 19.07 -4.68 -12.89
C THR A 415 18.69 -4.04 -11.56
N ALA A 416 17.41 -3.70 -11.39
CA ALA A 416 16.90 -3.16 -10.13
C ALA A 416 17.12 -4.15 -8.97
N LEU A 417 16.85 -5.44 -9.17
CA LEU A 417 17.01 -6.47 -8.15
C LEU A 417 18.47 -6.59 -7.70
N ILE A 418 19.42 -6.62 -8.63
CA ILE A 418 20.86 -6.68 -8.32
C ILE A 418 21.28 -5.46 -7.48
N ILE A 419 20.84 -4.26 -7.87
CA ILE A 419 21.18 -3.01 -7.17
C ILE A 419 20.58 -3.02 -5.74
N VAL A 420 19.31 -3.38 -5.60
CA VAL A 420 18.63 -3.40 -4.30
C VAL A 420 19.26 -4.43 -3.37
N VAL A 421 19.44 -5.67 -3.84
CA VAL A 421 20.06 -6.74 -3.03
C VAL A 421 21.49 -6.39 -2.67
N GLY A 422 22.30 -5.90 -3.62
CA GLY A 422 23.67 -5.46 -3.36
C GLY A 422 23.74 -4.33 -2.33
N THR A 423 22.83 -3.36 -2.41
CA THR A 423 22.74 -2.25 -1.45
C THR A 423 22.35 -2.74 -0.06
N LEU A 424 21.34 -3.63 0.05
CA LEU A 424 20.91 -4.19 1.33
C LEU A 424 22.01 -5.03 1.98
N LEU A 425 22.76 -5.81 1.20
CA LEU A 425 23.92 -6.56 1.70
C LEU A 425 25.02 -5.62 2.21
N ALA A 426 25.35 -4.57 1.47
CA ALA A 426 26.32 -3.57 1.89
C ALA A 426 25.90 -2.86 3.20
N ILE A 427 24.61 -2.52 3.32
CA ILE A 427 24.03 -1.96 4.55
C ILE A 427 24.15 -2.96 5.69
N ALA A 428 23.78 -4.23 5.48
CA ALA A 428 23.83 -5.27 6.50
C ALA A 428 25.26 -5.50 7.01
N PHE A 429 26.24 -5.64 6.10
CA PHE A 429 27.66 -5.79 6.48
C PHE A 429 28.20 -4.54 7.18
N GLY A 430 27.83 -3.34 6.72
CA GLY A 430 28.20 -2.08 7.36
C GLY A 430 27.65 -1.95 8.78
N GLN A 431 26.36 -2.22 8.98
CA GLN A 431 25.74 -2.22 10.32
C GLN A 431 26.36 -3.31 11.21
N ALA A 432 26.56 -4.53 10.69
CA ALA A 432 27.19 -5.62 11.43
C ALA A 432 28.60 -5.25 11.91
N HIS A 433 29.40 -4.60 11.05
CA HIS A 433 30.72 -4.10 11.42
C HIS A 433 30.63 -3.04 12.53
N CYS A 434 29.68 -2.10 12.43
CA CYS A 434 29.48 -1.10 13.48
C CYS A 434 29.02 -1.70 14.81
N TYR A 435 28.07 -2.64 14.80
CA TYR A 435 27.65 -3.36 16.02
C TYR A 435 28.79 -4.16 16.65
N ARG A 436 29.66 -4.74 15.83
CA ARG A 436 30.88 -5.38 16.30
C ARG A 436 31.81 -4.37 16.96
N ARG A 437 32.02 -3.18 16.40
CA ARG A 437 32.84 -2.13 17.04
C ARG A 437 32.25 -1.61 18.35
N GLU A 438 30.92 -1.59 18.50
CA GLU A 438 30.22 -1.29 19.76
C GLU A 438 30.15 -2.46 20.76
N GLY A 439 30.66 -3.65 20.40
CA GLY A 439 30.56 -4.84 21.23
C GLY A 439 29.16 -5.43 21.37
N ARG A 440 28.23 -5.03 20.50
CA ARG A 440 26.79 -5.39 20.52
C ARG A 440 26.39 -6.37 19.42
N PHE A 441 27.36 -6.97 18.72
CA PHE A 441 27.10 -7.91 17.61
C PHE A 441 26.22 -9.10 18.01
N PHE A 442 26.59 -9.83 19.08
CA PHE A 442 25.84 -11.02 19.52
C PHE A 442 24.41 -10.70 19.98
N PRO A 443 24.16 -9.69 20.83
CA PRO A 443 22.80 -9.28 21.16
C PRO A 443 21.96 -8.94 19.92
N THR A 444 22.53 -8.18 18.96
CA THR A 444 21.80 -7.77 17.75
C THR A 444 21.46 -8.95 16.85
N ILE A 445 22.43 -9.85 16.56
CA ILE A 445 22.16 -11.02 15.70
C ILE A 445 21.17 -11.99 16.36
N SER A 446 21.11 -12.02 17.69
CA SER A 446 20.15 -12.85 18.44
C SER A 446 18.72 -12.36 18.22
N ILE A 447 18.49 -11.04 18.20
CA ILE A 447 17.19 -10.45 17.85
C ILE A 447 16.78 -10.86 16.43
N TYR A 448 17.69 -10.75 15.46
CA TYR A 448 17.43 -11.20 14.10
C TYR A 448 17.18 -12.70 14.00
N GLY A 449 17.87 -13.51 14.80
CA GLY A 449 17.59 -14.94 14.92
C GLY A 449 16.16 -15.22 15.36
N VAL A 450 15.65 -14.48 16.34
CA VAL A 450 14.24 -14.58 16.78
C VAL A 450 13.28 -14.14 15.67
N LEU A 451 13.55 -13.01 15.02
CA LEU A 451 12.71 -12.51 13.92
C LEU A 451 12.64 -13.50 12.75
N VAL A 452 13.78 -14.08 12.36
CA VAL A 452 13.85 -15.11 11.33
C VAL A 452 13.10 -16.37 11.78
N ALA A 453 13.27 -16.81 13.01
CA ALA A 453 12.53 -17.96 13.54
C ALA A 453 11.01 -17.74 13.48
N VAL A 454 10.52 -16.54 13.85
CA VAL A 454 9.10 -16.17 13.72
C VAL A 454 8.65 -16.25 12.26
N VAL A 455 9.41 -15.69 11.32
CA VAL A 455 9.07 -15.77 9.88
C VAL A 455 9.06 -17.21 9.39
N LEU A 456 10.02 -18.06 9.80
CA LEU A 456 10.05 -19.48 9.43
C LEU A 456 8.84 -20.24 9.99
N ILE A 457 8.42 -19.95 11.23
CA ILE A 457 7.20 -20.52 11.82
C ILE A 457 5.97 -20.09 11.00
N LEU A 458 5.89 -18.81 10.60
CA LEU A 458 4.79 -18.31 9.78
C LEU A 458 4.75 -18.97 8.39
N VAL A 459 5.91 -19.16 7.75
CA VAL A 459 6.02 -19.86 6.45
C VAL A 459 5.64 -21.34 6.57
N ALA A 460 5.84 -21.96 7.73
CA ALA A 460 5.44 -23.35 7.97
C ALA A 460 3.93 -23.55 8.17
N VAL A 461 3.13 -22.48 8.26
CA VAL A 461 1.67 -22.59 8.40
C VAL A 461 1.07 -23.08 7.07
N PRO A 462 0.39 -24.24 7.04
CA PRO A 462 -0.14 -24.80 5.80
C PRO A 462 -1.25 -23.93 5.21
N HIS A 463 -1.38 -23.95 3.88
CA HIS A 463 -2.38 -23.22 3.10
C HIS A 463 -2.37 -21.69 3.26
N MET A 464 -1.27 -21.13 3.76
CA MET A 464 -1.03 -19.71 3.86
C MET A 464 0.22 -19.34 3.07
N ASN A 465 0.26 -18.11 2.59
CA ASN A 465 1.37 -17.58 1.82
C ASN A 465 1.90 -16.32 2.52
N LEU A 466 3.23 -16.19 2.54
CA LEU A 466 3.91 -15.05 3.14
C LEU A 466 3.80 -13.82 2.22
N ARG A 467 3.22 -12.74 2.73
CA ARG A 467 3.23 -11.43 2.06
C ARG A 467 3.88 -10.39 2.96
N ILE A 468 5.07 -9.96 2.56
CA ILE A 468 5.84 -8.97 3.30
C ILE A 468 5.52 -7.59 2.75
N HIS A 469 4.56 -6.92 3.37
CA HIS A 469 4.29 -5.49 3.18
C HIS A 469 5.47 -4.64 3.67
N HIS A 470 5.68 -3.46 3.09
CA HIS A 470 6.80 -2.58 3.44
C HIS A 470 6.81 -2.12 4.90
N TYR A 471 5.66 -2.01 5.56
CA TYR A 471 5.64 -1.71 7.01
C TYR A 471 6.23 -2.87 7.84
N ILE A 472 6.12 -4.12 7.38
CA ILE A 472 6.75 -5.29 8.01
C ILE A 472 8.26 -5.24 7.80
N LEU A 473 8.73 -4.85 6.61
CA LEU A 473 10.15 -4.61 6.36
C LEU A 473 10.71 -3.57 7.33
N SER A 474 9.95 -2.49 7.60
CA SER A 474 10.32 -1.53 8.64
C SER A 474 10.50 -2.16 10.01
N LEU A 475 9.54 -3.00 10.44
CA LEU A 475 9.63 -3.70 11.74
C LEU A 475 10.83 -4.66 11.81
N LEU A 476 11.15 -5.34 10.70
CA LEU A 476 12.29 -6.26 10.62
C LEU A 476 13.64 -5.53 10.63
N PHE A 477 13.76 -4.39 9.95
CA PHE A 477 15.05 -3.72 9.78
C PHE A 477 15.35 -2.62 10.82
N LEU A 478 14.34 -2.02 11.48
CA LEU A 478 14.58 -0.96 12.47
C LEU A 478 15.54 -1.36 13.61
N PRO A 479 15.47 -2.58 14.18
CA PRO A 479 16.37 -3.00 15.26
C PRO A 479 17.86 -2.89 14.89
N GLY A 480 18.20 -3.08 13.62
CA GLY A 480 19.55 -2.94 13.07
C GLY A 480 19.99 -1.50 12.83
N THR A 481 19.20 -0.50 13.24
CA THR A 481 19.56 0.93 13.15
C THR A 481 19.82 1.57 14.51
N THR A 482 19.96 0.78 15.57
CA THR A 482 20.16 1.25 16.97
C THR A 482 21.60 1.68 17.29
N LEU A 483 22.21 2.44 16.37
CA LEU A 483 23.56 2.97 16.45
C LEU A 483 23.53 4.47 16.15
N GLN A 484 24.33 5.28 16.84
CA GLN A 484 24.40 6.72 16.58
C GLN A 484 25.39 7.04 15.45
N THR A 485 25.15 6.47 14.26
CA THR A 485 25.92 6.75 13.04
C THR A 485 25.06 7.49 12.02
N ARG A 486 25.68 8.27 11.11
CA ARG A 486 24.96 8.96 10.03
C ARG A 486 24.14 8.00 9.15
N PRO A 487 24.67 6.84 8.72
CA PRO A 487 23.86 5.84 8.00
C PRO A 487 22.64 5.37 8.80
N SER A 488 22.81 4.99 10.07
CA SER A 488 21.70 4.54 10.91
C SER A 488 20.63 5.62 11.13
N LEU A 489 21.04 6.90 11.16
CA LEU A 489 20.14 8.05 11.21
C LEU A 489 19.27 8.15 9.93
N LEU A 490 19.87 7.96 8.75
CA LEU A 490 19.14 7.90 7.47
C LEU A 490 18.21 6.69 7.39
N TYR A 491 18.73 5.49 7.70
CA TYR A 491 17.97 4.24 7.59
C TYR A 491 16.78 4.21 8.55
N SER A 492 16.97 4.63 9.80
CA SER A 492 15.86 4.71 10.76
C SER A 492 14.78 5.69 10.31
N GLY A 493 15.16 6.83 9.71
CA GLY A 493 14.23 7.76 9.07
C GLY A 493 13.40 7.07 7.99
N ILE A 494 14.06 6.50 6.97
CA ILE A 494 13.41 5.80 5.85
C ILE A 494 12.42 4.75 6.34
N LEU A 495 12.84 3.89 7.27
CA LEU A 495 12.01 2.80 7.76
C LEU A 495 10.80 3.29 8.56
N ILE A 496 10.93 4.37 9.35
CA ILE A 496 9.77 5.00 10.02
C ILE A 496 8.81 5.59 8.98
N GLY A 497 9.32 6.23 7.94
CA GLY A 497 8.51 6.71 6.82
C GLY A 497 7.71 5.60 6.15
N LEU A 498 8.38 4.48 5.81
CA LEU A 498 7.75 3.30 5.20
C LEU A 498 6.70 2.67 6.13
N PHE A 499 6.95 2.63 7.43
CA PHE A 499 6.01 2.15 8.42
C PHE A 499 4.73 2.99 8.45
N VAL A 500 4.90 4.32 8.51
CA VAL A 500 3.78 5.26 8.49
C VAL A 500 3.02 5.14 7.17
N ASN A 501 3.72 5.10 6.02
CA ASN A 501 3.07 4.95 4.72
C ASN A 501 2.21 3.69 4.65
N GLY A 502 2.78 2.53 5.00
CA GLY A 502 2.06 1.26 4.92
C GLY A 502 0.80 1.24 5.77
N ILE A 503 0.88 1.67 7.03
CA ILE A 503 -0.28 1.56 7.92
C ILE A 503 -1.28 2.70 7.71
N ALA A 504 -0.83 3.93 7.48
CA ALA A 504 -1.74 5.04 7.21
C ALA A 504 -2.61 4.78 5.97
N ARG A 505 -2.01 4.22 4.90
CA ARG A 505 -2.67 3.91 3.62
C ARG A 505 -3.48 2.61 3.64
N TRP A 506 -2.89 1.51 4.13
CA TRP A 506 -3.45 0.16 3.99
C TRP A 506 -4.00 -0.39 5.31
N GLY A 507 -3.47 0.07 6.44
CA GLY A 507 -3.78 -0.46 7.76
C GLY A 507 -2.81 -1.59 8.15
N PHE A 508 -3.16 -2.34 9.19
CA PHE A 508 -2.38 -3.48 9.67
C PHE A 508 -2.79 -4.75 8.91
N ASP A 509 -2.39 -4.85 7.64
CA ASP A 509 -2.64 -6.06 6.84
C ASP A 509 -1.91 -7.28 7.40
N SER A 510 -2.40 -8.48 7.11
CA SER A 510 -1.78 -9.71 7.63
C SER A 510 -0.44 -10.01 6.94
N ILE A 511 0.51 -10.54 7.72
CA ILE A 511 1.79 -11.09 7.23
C ILE A 511 1.56 -12.39 6.44
N LEU A 512 0.56 -13.18 6.86
CA LEU A 512 0.11 -14.39 6.19
C LEU A 512 -1.25 -14.16 5.55
N GLN A 513 -1.34 -14.38 4.25
CA GLN A 513 -2.59 -14.26 3.50
C GLN A 513 -2.95 -15.61 2.89
N THR A 514 -4.25 -15.86 2.74
CA THR A 514 -4.73 -17.04 2.01
C THR A 514 -4.40 -16.87 0.52
N PRO A 515 -4.24 -17.97 -0.23
CA PRO A 515 -4.10 -17.91 -1.69
C PRO A 515 -5.17 -17.02 -2.33
N GLY A 516 -6.45 -17.18 -1.95
CA GLY A 516 -7.54 -16.36 -2.47
C GLY A 516 -7.42 -14.85 -2.17
N ALA A 517 -6.87 -14.46 -1.01
CA ALA A 517 -6.65 -13.04 -0.68
C ALA A 517 -5.44 -12.42 -1.39
N LEU A 518 -4.50 -13.24 -1.86
CA LEU A 518 -3.30 -12.81 -2.58
C LEU A 518 -3.51 -12.67 -4.07
N LEU A 519 -4.38 -13.52 -4.61
CA LEU A 519 -4.55 -13.63 -6.04
C LEU A 519 -5.26 -12.41 -6.62
N ASP A 520 -6.12 -11.70 -5.88
CA ASP A 520 -6.88 -10.53 -6.40
C ASP A 520 -7.51 -10.80 -7.80
N GLY A 521 -7.91 -12.05 -8.04
CA GLY A 521 -8.39 -12.56 -9.34
C GLY A 521 -7.37 -13.31 -10.21
N ALA A 522 -6.16 -13.59 -9.73
CA ALA A 522 -5.12 -14.38 -10.39
C ALA A 522 -5.44 -15.88 -10.46
N LYS A 523 -4.77 -16.58 -11.38
CA LYS A 523 -4.94 -18.02 -11.61
C LYS A 523 -4.47 -18.84 -10.39
N LEU A 524 -5.35 -19.73 -9.92
CA LEU A 524 -5.11 -20.67 -8.83
C LEU A 524 -4.20 -21.85 -9.24
N GLY A 525 -4.04 -22.10 -10.54
CA GLY A 525 -3.39 -23.30 -11.09
C GLY A 525 -4.28 -24.54 -10.99
N THR A 526 -5.60 -24.37 -10.84
CA THR A 526 -6.57 -25.47 -10.74
C THR A 526 -6.90 -26.01 -12.13
N ILE A 527 -7.27 -27.29 -12.21
CA ILE A 527 -7.63 -27.93 -13.47
C ILE A 527 -9.07 -27.52 -13.81
N PRO A 528 -9.31 -26.82 -14.94
CA PRO A 528 -10.65 -26.40 -15.32
C PRO A 528 -11.55 -27.62 -15.64
N PRO A 529 -12.89 -27.44 -15.62
CA PRO A 529 -13.81 -28.50 -16.00
C PRO A 529 -13.54 -29.00 -17.42
N LYS A 530 -13.71 -30.31 -17.61
CA LYS A 530 -13.69 -30.90 -18.94
C LYS A 530 -14.92 -30.43 -19.71
N ILE A 531 -14.70 -29.75 -20.83
CA ILE A 531 -15.79 -29.20 -21.65
C ILE A 531 -16.05 -30.17 -22.81
N TYR A 532 -17.33 -30.52 -22.99
CA TYR A 532 -17.79 -31.33 -24.11
C TYR A 532 -18.36 -30.42 -25.21
N PRO A 533 -18.30 -30.82 -26.49
CA PRO A 533 -18.95 -30.11 -27.59
C PRO A 533 -20.43 -29.84 -27.32
N PRO A 534 -20.93 -28.60 -27.48
CA PRO A 534 -22.34 -28.33 -27.33
C PRO A 534 -23.13 -29.01 -28.45
N SER A 535 -24.39 -29.32 -28.18
CA SER A 535 -25.34 -29.63 -29.24
C SER A 535 -25.84 -28.33 -29.85
N LEU A 536 -25.57 -28.14 -31.14
CA LEU A 536 -26.06 -27.00 -31.91
C LEU A 536 -27.50 -27.31 -32.34
N THR A 537 -28.47 -26.56 -31.81
CA THR A 537 -29.88 -26.73 -32.19
C THR A 537 -30.19 -25.94 -33.46
N ASP A 538 -29.60 -24.75 -33.59
CA ASP A 538 -29.56 -23.93 -34.80
C ASP A 538 -28.36 -22.95 -34.74
N ASN A 539 -28.25 -22.02 -35.69
CA ASN A 539 -27.14 -21.05 -35.76
C ASN A 539 -27.08 -20.05 -34.58
N ASN A 540 -28.14 -19.95 -33.79
CA ASN A 540 -28.29 -19.02 -32.66
C ASN A 540 -28.57 -19.72 -31.33
N ASN A 541 -28.76 -21.04 -31.31
CA ASN A 541 -29.07 -21.82 -30.12
C ASN A 541 -28.10 -22.98 -29.94
N LEU A 542 -27.43 -23.01 -28.80
CA LEU A 542 -26.59 -24.13 -28.38
C LEU A 542 -26.99 -24.63 -26.99
N VAL A 543 -26.69 -25.90 -26.72
CA VAL A 543 -26.94 -26.52 -25.43
C VAL A 543 -25.68 -27.26 -24.98
N PHE A 544 -25.18 -26.89 -23.80
CA PHE A 544 -24.13 -27.60 -23.09
C PHE A 544 -24.72 -28.57 -22.07
N SER A 545 -24.25 -29.81 -22.10
CA SER A 545 -24.55 -30.81 -21.08
C SER A 545 -23.32 -31.09 -20.23
N PHE A 546 -23.56 -31.29 -18.94
CA PHE A 546 -22.51 -31.50 -17.94
C PHE A 546 -22.69 -32.88 -17.27
N PRO A 547 -22.35 -33.99 -17.96
CA PRO A 547 -22.55 -35.33 -17.44
C PRO A 547 -21.62 -35.66 -16.26
N ASP A 548 -20.40 -35.11 -16.28
CA ASP A 548 -19.36 -35.37 -15.28
C ASP A 548 -18.93 -34.06 -14.63
N VAL A 549 -19.24 -33.89 -13.35
CA VAL A 549 -18.72 -32.79 -12.53
C VAL A 549 -17.78 -33.38 -11.51
N ALA A 550 -16.57 -32.86 -11.40
CA ALA A 550 -15.57 -33.39 -10.48
C ALA A 550 -16.12 -33.51 -9.05
N PRO A 551 -15.88 -34.63 -8.34
CA PRO A 551 -16.52 -34.89 -7.05
C PRO A 551 -16.28 -33.81 -5.99
N HIS A 552 -15.14 -33.13 -6.06
CA HIS A 552 -14.75 -32.07 -5.13
C HIS A 552 -15.49 -30.74 -5.35
N ALA A 553 -16.06 -30.50 -6.53
CA ALA A 553 -16.77 -29.26 -6.84
C ALA A 553 -18.25 -29.35 -6.42
N ASP A 554 -18.79 -28.24 -5.88
CA ASP A 554 -20.21 -28.15 -5.55
C ASP A 554 -21.09 -27.84 -6.78
N GLY A 555 -20.50 -27.32 -7.86
CA GLY A 555 -21.23 -26.91 -9.05
C GLY A 555 -20.33 -26.45 -10.20
N LEU A 556 -20.96 -25.83 -11.20
CA LEU A 556 -20.31 -25.25 -12.37
C LEU A 556 -20.85 -23.84 -12.67
N SER A 557 -19.98 -22.96 -13.18
CA SER A 557 -20.30 -21.62 -13.66
C SER A 557 -19.80 -21.45 -15.11
N VAL A 558 -20.58 -20.72 -15.92
CA VAL A 558 -20.23 -20.40 -17.32
C VAL A 558 -20.21 -18.89 -17.51
N LEU A 559 -19.10 -18.40 -18.05
CA LEU A 559 -18.98 -17.05 -18.55
C LEU A 559 -19.27 -17.04 -20.05
N VAL A 560 -20.08 -16.08 -20.48
CA VAL A 560 -20.23 -15.72 -21.89
C VAL A 560 -19.82 -14.26 -22.03
N ASN A 561 -18.85 -13.99 -22.90
CA ASN A 561 -18.28 -12.66 -23.13
C ASN A 561 -17.81 -11.97 -21.84
N ASP A 562 -17.09 -12.72 -20.99
CA ASP A 562 -16.58 -12.26 -19.69
C ASP A 562 -17.68 -11.87 -18.67
N VAL A 563 -18.93 -12.35 -18.86
CA VAL A 563 -20.04 -12.19 -17.92
C VAL A 563 -20.56 -13.54 -17.45
N GLU A 564 -20.77 -13.73 -16.15
CA GLU A 564 -21.39 -14.94 -15.61
C GLU A 564 -22.84 -15.04 -16.08
N ARG A 565 -23.17 -16.04 -16.91
CA ARG A 565 -24.52 -16.25 -17.47
C ARG A 565 -25.21 -17.49 -16.91
N PHE A 566 -24.44 -18.42 -16.37
CA PHE A 566 -24.97 -19.65 -15.83
C PHE A 566 -24.22 -20.04 -14.57
N GLN A 567 -24.98 -20.51 -13.59
CA GLN A 567 -24.46 -21.08 -12.36
C GLN A 567 -25.41 -22.17 -11.90
N ALA A 568 -24.88 -23.37 -11.67
CA ALA A 568 -25.66 -24.49 -11.19
C ALA A 568 -24.88 -25.28 -10.14
N PHE A 569 -25.60 -25.74 -9.11
CA PHE A 569 -25.06 -26.58 -8.05
C PHE A 569 -25.54 -28.02 -8.19
N ARG A 570 -24.73 -28.96 -7.72
CA ARG A 570 -25.01 -30.38 -7.77
C ARG A 570 -26.35 -30.66 -7.07
N PRO A 571 -27.34 -31.22 -7.77
CA PRO A 571 -28.60 -31.59 -7.17
C PRO A 571 -28.43 -32.76 -6.19
N LYS A 572 -29.34 -32.89 -5.22
CA LYS A 572 -29.37 -34.06 -4.33
C LYS A 572 -29.76 -35.32 -5.11
N GLY A 573 -28.99 -36.40 -4.95
CA GLY A 573 -29.31 -37.75 -5.43
C GLY A 573 -28.74 -38.15 -6.80
N ASP A 574 -27.44 -37.97 -7.02
CA ASP A 574 -26.66 -38.40 -8.20
C ASP A 574 -27.25 -38.00 -9.57
N LYS A 575 -28.04 -36.93 -9.61
CA LYS A 575 -28.54 -36.37 -10.87
C LYS A 575 -27.47 -35.50 -11.53
N PRO A 576 -27.38 -35.49 -12.87
CA PRO A 576 -26.48 -34.56 -13.58
C PRO A 576 -26.89 -33.11 -13.31
N LEU A 577 -25.96 -32.18 -13.53
CA LEU A 577 -26.29 -30.76 -13.52
C LEU A 577 -27.31 -30.44 -14.62
N PRO A 578 -28.15 -29.40 -14.43
CA PRO A 578 -29.02 -28.92 -15.49
C PRO A 578 -28.20 -28.49 -16.71
N ASP A 579 -28.74 -28.76 -17.90
CA ASP A 579 -28.14 -28.30 -19.15
C ASP A 579 -28.14 -26.76 -19.21
N PHE A 580 -27.08 -26.20 -19.78
CA PHE A 580 -27.00 -24.77 -20.08
C PHE A 580 -27.41 -24.54 -21.53
N THR A 581 -28.61 -24.00 -21.71
CA THR A 581 -29.11 -23.52 -23.01
C THR A 581 -28.75 -22.05 -23.17
N TRP A 582 -28.09 -21.71 -24.28
CA TRP A 582 -27.74 -20.34 -24.61
C TRP A 582 -28.28 -19.97 -25.99
N THR A 583 -28.97 -18.83 -26.03
CA THR A 583 -29.47 -18.21 -27.25
C THR A 583 -28.69 -16.93 -27.49
N ARG A 584 -28.11 -16.78 -28.67
CA ARG A 584 -27.45 -15.53 -29.07
C ARG A 584 -28.40 -14.36 -28.94
N THR A 585 -27.94 -13.31 -28.27
CA THR A 585 -28.67 -12.05 -28.19
C THR A 585 -28.70 -11.35 -29.54
N ASN A 586 -27.57 -11.33 -30.26
CA ASN A 586 -27.50 -10.82 -31.63
C ASN A 586 -27.14 -11.94 -32.62
N PRO A 587 -27.87 -12.09 -33.73
CA PRO A 587 -27.52 -13.05 -34.78
C PRO A 587 -26.11 -12.80 -35.35
N ASN A 588 -25.38 -13.87 -35.63
CA ASN A 588 -24.01 -13.86 -36.18
C ASN A 588 -22.97 -13.13 -35.32
N GLU A 589 -23.23 -12.98 -34.02
CA GLU A 589 -22.27 -12.44 -33.07
C GLU A 589 -21.22 -13.49 -32.70
N LEU A 590 -19.96 -13.06 -32.60
CA LEU A 590 -18.89 -13.88 -32.05
C LEU A 590 -19.06 -13.95 -30.54
N GLU A 591 -19.09 -15.13 -29.94
CA GLU A 591 -19.25 -15.26 -28.49
C GLU A 591 -18.15 -16.13 -27.89
N TYR A 592 -17.69 -15.77 -26.70
CA TYR A 592 -16.59 -16.45 -26.00
C TYR A 592 -17.11 -17.11 -24.74
N PHE A 593 -16.83 -18.40 -24.57
CA PHE A 593 -17.30 -19.23 -23.48
C PHE A 593 -16.15 -19.69 -22.60
N ARG A 594 -16.32 -19.57 -21.28
CA ARG A 594 -15.36 -20.08 -20.30
C ARG A 594 -16.08 -20.79 -19.16
N PHE A 595 -15.49 -21.87 -18.67
CA PHE A 595 -16.14 -22.78 -17.72
C PHE A 595 -15.28 -22.92 -16.48
N GLY A 596 -15.87 -22.81 -15.29
CA GLY A 596 -15.18 -22.92 -14.01
C GLY A 596 -16.00 -23.69 -12.99
N TYR A 597 -15.33 -24.37 -12.06
CA TYR A 597 -16.01 -24.98 -10.92
C TYR A 597 -16.40 -23.92 -9.89
N VAL A 598 -17.55 -24.11 -9.25
CA VAL A 598 -18.02 -23.26 -8.15
C VAL A 598 -18.19 -24.06 -6.88
N HIS A 599 -17.93 -23.39 -5.77
CA HIS A 599 -17.97 -23.95 -4.43
C HIS A 599 -18.70 -23.02 -3.47
N SER A 600 -19.48 -23.61 -2.58
CA SER A 600 -20.28 -22.93 -1.58
C SER A 600 -19.55 -22.90 -0.24
N LYS A 601 -19.55 -21.73 0.41
CA LYS A 601 -19.01 -21.60 1.77
C LYS A 601 -20.10 -21.95 2.78
N ALA A 602 -19.69 -22.55 3.90
CA ALA A 602 -20.61 -23.03 4.94
C ALA A 602 -21.55 -21.95 5.53
N LEU A 603 -21.13 -20.68 5.52
CA LEU A 603 -21.91 -19.53 6.01
C LEU A 603 -22.52 -18.69 4.87
N GLY A 604 -22.51 -19.21 3.64
CA GLY A 604 -22.91 -18.48 2.45
C GLY A 604 -21.76 -17.76 1.75
N GLY A 605 -21.99 -17.42 0.48
CA GLY A 605 -20.97 -16.92 -0.44
C GLY A 605 -20.33 -18.03 -1.27
N LEU A 606 -19.80 -17.63 -2.43
CA LEU A 606 -19.24 -18.53 -3.42
C LEU A 606 -17.74 -18.29 -3.58
N TRP A 607 -17.03 -19.33 -3.99
CA TRP A 607 -15.68 -19.19 -4.54
C TRP A 607 -15.57 -20.06 -5.80
N TYR A 608 -14.71 -19.65 -6.71
CA TYR A 608 -14.58 -20.25 -8.04
C TYR A 608 -13.14 -20.74 -8.24
N GLU A 609 -13.00 -21.85 -8.93
CA GLU A 609 -11.72 -22.30 -9.48
C GLU A 609 -11.39 -21.57 -10.78
N ASP A 610 -10.20 -21.84 -11.33
CA ASP A 610 -9.79 -21.27 -12.62
C ASP A 610 -10.75 -21.65 -13.72
N PHE A 611 -11.14 -20.62 -14.49
CA PHE A 611 -11.94 -20.79 -15.68
C PHE A 611 -11.05 -21.30 -16.83
N SER A 612 -11.63 -22.17 -17.66
CA SER A 612 -11.01 -22.70 -18.86
C SER A 612 -10.47 -21.60 -19.79
N PRO A 613 -9.55 -21.97 -20.70
CA PRO A 613 -9.26 -21.15 -21.88
C PRO A 613 -10.56 -20.86 -22.66
N PRO A 614 -10.64 -19.71 -23.35
CA PRO A 614 -11.85 -19.27 -24.05
C PRO A 614 -12.17 -20.16 -25.25
N ALA A 615 -13.33 -20.81 -25.21
CA ALA A 615 -13.93 -21.43 -26.37
C ALA A 615 -14.69 -20.39 -27.20
N THR A 616 -14.69 -20.52 -28.52
CA THR A 616 -15.21 -19.49 -29.42
C THR A 616 -16.37 -20.02 -30.24
N TRP A 617 -17.50 -19.32 -30.22
CA TRP A 617 -18.62 -19.57 -31.12
C TRP A 617 -18.64 -18.51 -32.22
N ASN A 618 -18.19 -18.89 -33.41
CA ASN A 618 -18.00 -18.01 -34.55
C ASN A 618 -19.31 -17.57 -35.18
N ALA A 619 -19.28 -16.42 -35.87
CA ALA A 619 -20.42 -15.83 -36.57
C ALA A 619 -21.07 -16.78 -37.59
N ASP A 620 -20.31 -17.70 -38.18
CA ASP A 620 -20.77 -18.73 -39.12
C ASP A 620 -21.46 -19.94 -38.45
N GLY A 621 -21.53 -19.95 -37.11
CA GLY A 621 -22.13 -21.00 -36.30
C GLY A 621 -21.15 -22.08 -35.84
N ASN A 622 -19.89 -22.04 -36.30
CA ASN A 622 -18.88 -23.02 -35.91
C ASN A 622 -18.37 -22.77 -34.49
N PHE A 623 -18.31 -23.82 -33.68
CA PHE A 623 -17.81 -23.77 -32.31
C PHE A 623 -16.39 -24.36 -32.24
N VAL A 624 -15.44 -23.59 -31.71
CA VAL A 624 -14.02 -23.96 -31.61
C VAL A 624 -13.62 -24.11 -30.15
N PHE A 625 -12.96 -25.23 -29.85
CA PHE A 625 -12.43 -25.54 -28.53
C PHE A 625 -10.92 -25.36 -28.49
N PRO A 626 -10.37 -24.61 -27.52
CA PRO A 626 -8.98 -24.78 -27.13
C PRO A 626 -8.87 -26.14 -26.41
N ASP A 627 -8.07 -27.05 -26.96
CA ASP A 627 -7.82 -28.35 -26.33
C ASP A 627 -6.98 -28.14 -25.05
N PRO A 628 -7.50 -28.48 -23.85
CA PRO A 628 -6.80 -28.28 -22.58
C PRO A 628 -5.50 -29.07 -22.46
N ASP A 629 -5.28 -30.11 -23.29
CA ASP A 629 -4.07 -30.93 -23.27
C ASP A 629 -2.93 -30.39 -24.18
N THR A 630 -3.19 -29.35 -25.00
CA THR A 630 -2.20 -28.83 -25.98
C THR A 630 -1.69 -27.42 -25.71
N SER A 631 -2.22 -26.69 -24.73
CA SER A 631 -1.69 -25.38 -24.34
C SER A 631 -0.45 -25.53 -23.45
N GLY A 632 0.66 -25.99 -24.04
CA GLY A 632 1.99 -25.71 -23.52
C GLY A 632 2.31 -24.21 -23.62
N PRO A 633 3.31 -23.70 -22.89
CA PRO A 633 3.68 -22.29 -22.95
C PRO A 633 3.97 -21.89 -24.40
N VAL A 634 3.26 -20.86 -24.88
CA VAL A 634 3.50 -20.23 -26.18
C VAL A 634 4.96 -19.79 -26.21
N GLN A 635 5.76 -20.42 -27.08
CA GLN A 635 7.10 -19.93 -27.37
C GLN A 635 6.96 -18.57 -28.07
N PRO A 636 7.79 -17.57 -27.73
CA PRO A 636 7.79 -16.30 -28.44
C PRO A 636 8.09 -16.56 -29.91
N GLU A 637 7.26 -16.01 -30.80
CA GLU A 637 7.55 -15.94 -32.23
C GLU A 637 8.94 -15.34 -32.39
N ALA A 638 9.84 -16.12 -32.98
CA ALA A 638 11.10 -15.59 -33.47
C ALA A 638 10.77 -14.67 -34.64
N ASP A 639 10.91 -13.36 -34.43
CA ASP A 639 10.88 -12.36 -35.49
C ASP A 639 11.82 -12.81 -36.62
N SER A 640 11.22 -13.16 -37.75
CA SER A 640 11.92 -13.25 -39.02
C SER A 640 11.86 -11.88 -39.70
N THR A 641 12.76 -10.97 -39.32
CA THR A 641 13.66 -10.19 -40.19
C THR A 641 14.26 -8.98 -39.47
#